data_AF-A0A2K3Q7L6-F1
#
_entry.id   AF-A0A2K3Q7L6-F1
#
_cell.length_a   1.000
_cell.length_b   1.000
_cell.length_c   1.000
_cell.angle_alpha   90.00
_cell.angle_beta   90.00
_cell.angle_gamma   90.00
#
_symmetry.space_group_name_H-M   'P 1'
#
loop_
_entity.id
_entity.type
_entity.pdbx_description
1 polymer ?
#
loop_
_entity_poly.entity_id
_entity_poly.type
_entity_poly.pdbx_seq_one_letter_code
_entity_poly.pdbx_strand_id
1 'polypeptide(L)'
;MDTHRGAGAAGTRPSTHGDDGAEASEMGSQAEESQDDDSHAPFLYSMPGAYIDDDDDEHGDDMNEGELDEHDDDFVDEEDDDDDDDDDDDGIGGGDDPMQQIMDYLRSNVALALVYPLPWLTARAPDGAPASHRAGLLTRGQLVALLRHQDFSNALFNNVADEDGFISTWAARRSRQPKDPNRFPKVPSEEGTQLMRSGAFGANDYDLRAKKRISRRMLERELGLGDREQRGRNNDIVTQSMIPGTRAEQIVHYDDPVYSGQFSDDGNFFFSCCQDFKVRMYDTSNPYKWKHYKTVSYPWGQWTLTDASLSPDNRWLAYTSIQSMVSIAPTDPNDTGDPYTLDLDNGVRSGQSTWRSQGSFGIWSIRFSGDGRELVAGTSADSIVVYDIESRQVLHHVQGHDYHVNAVCFADKSSPHIVYSGSDDSTIKVWDRRSMGSGREAGVFVGHLEGVTYIDSKGDGRYILSNGKDQSMKLWDLRMAKSSAQFREESPHQRNIGGTFDYRTEAYDEENWDPHPGDNSVVTFRGHKVLRTLIRCHFSPPSSTNSRYVYSGSADGKVYVWNLDATLAGTIDVKEATMGTRRRDRRTRHWFDEPSGWGTCVRDASWHPSAPVMVASAWNGYSMARGTCTLHAFNESPDDEVDPDMQRSVNSMLLPEPETFLDSA
;
A
#
# COMPACT_ATOMS: atom_id res chain seq x y z
N MET A 1 -39.46 11.92 70.85
CA MET A 1 -38.24 12.71 71.07
C MET A 1 -37.91 13.34 69.72
N ASP A 2 -38.69 14.30 69.23
CA ASP A 2 -38.67 15.74 69.63
C ASP A 2 -37.28 16.34 69.35
N THR A 3 -37.06 17.41 68.59
CA THR A 3 -37.87 18.62 68.32
C THR A 3 -37.10 19.51 67.30
N HIS A 4 -37.75 20.01 66.23
CA HIS A 4 -38.12 21.44 65.95
C HIS A 4 -36.99 22.38 65.48
N ARG A 5 -37.16 23.43 64.64
CA ARG A 5 -38.21 24.15 63.85
C ARG A 5 -37.40 25.19 63.00
N GLY A 6 -37.83 25.86 61.92
CA GLY A 6 -39.08 26.17 61.20
C GLY A 6 -38.71 27.20 60.08
N ALA A 7 -39.57 27.88 59.31
CA ALA A 7 -40.98 27.84 58.92
C ALA A 7 -41.23 28.95 57.86
N GLY A 8 -42.31 28.85 57.07
CA GLY A 8 -42.97 29.94 56.30
C GLY A 8 -43.41 29.50 54.89
N ALA A 9 -44.62 28.98 54.65
CA ALA A 9 -45.93 29.65 54.41
C ALA A 9 -45.91 30.58 53.17
N ALA A 10 -46.82 30.60 52.19
CA ALA A 10 -48.20 30.15 51.93
C ALA A 10 -48.36 30.07 50.38
N GLY A 11 -49.39 29.55 49.70
CA GLY A 11 -50.71 29.02 50.01
C GLY A 11 -51.45 28.77 48.67
N THR A 12 -52.49 27.93 48.73
CA THR A 12 -53.69 27.88 47.85
C THR A 12 -53.57 27.46 46.37
N ARG A 13 -53.69 26.13 46.21
CA ARG A 13 -54.43 25.31 45.23
C ARG A 13 -55.93 25.72 45.05
N PRO A 14 -56.82 25.03 44.27
CA PRO A 14 -56.63 23.96 43.25
C PRO A 14 -57.65 23.94 42.06
N SER A 15 -57.52 22.90 41.21
CA SER A 15 -58.59 22.04 40.63
C SER A 15 -59.42 22.60 39.46
N THR A 16 -59.94 21.85 38.48
CA THR A 16 -60.42 20.45 38.33
C THR A 16 -60.46 20.14 36.82
N HIS A 17 -59.98 18.98 36.33
CA HIS A 17 -60.74 17.77 35.95
C HIS A 17 -61.73 17.90 34.77
N GLY A 18 -61.62 16.95 33.83
CA GLY A 18 -62.60 16.63 32.79
C GLY A 18 -62.05 15.53 31.86
N ASP A 19 -62.36 14.29 32.21
CA ASP A 19 -62.05 13.02 31.52
C ASP A 19 -63.24 12.59 30.62
N ASP A 20 -63.05 11.50 29.86
CA ASP A 20 -64.04 10.68 29.11
C ASP A 20 -64.49 11.20 27.72
N GLY A 21 -64.66 10.40 26.65
CA GLY A 21 -64.54 8.96 26.40
C GLY A 21 -65.22 8.56 25.06
N ALA A 22 -64.73 7.45 24.48
CA ALA A 22 -65.40 6.41 23.63
C ALA A 22 -65.99 6.64 22.21
N GLU A 23 -65.51 5.80 21.26
CA GLU A 23 -66.23 4.89 20.30
C GLU A 23 -67.26 5.45 19.28
N ALA A 24 -67.55 4.91 18.09
CA ALA A 24 -66.99 3.93 17.13
C ALA A 24 -67.92 3.94 15.87
N SER A 25 -67.59 3.12 14.85
CA SER A 25 -68.35 2.73 13.63
C SER A 25 -68.27 3.66 12.39
N GLU A 26 -68.42 3.24 11.13
CA GLU A 26 -68.19 2.03 10.30
C GLU A 26 -68.78 2.35 8.88
N MET A 27 -68.33 1.65 7.81
CA MET A 27 -68.91 1.60 6.44
C MET A 27 -68.71 2.83 5.52
N GLY A 28 -68.49 2.76 4.20
CA GLY A 28 -68.42 1.70 3.18
C GLY A 28 -68.23 2.39 1.80
N SER A 29 -67.28 1.94 0.97
CA SER A 29 -67.45 1.31 -0.36
C SER A 29 -67.71 2.17 -1.62
N GLN A 30 -66.82 1.98 -2.62
CA GLN A 30 -66.97 1.99 -4.10
C GLN A 30 -67.26 3.34 -4.80
N ALA A 31 -66.43 3.87 -5.74
CA ALA A 31 -65.93 3.40 -7.06
C ALA A 31 -66.98 3.46 -8.18
N GLU A 32 -66.80 4.36 -9.17
CA GLU A 32 -67.04 4.13 -10.61
C GLU A 32 -66.55 5.29 -11.49
N GLU A 33 -66.19 4.92 -12.73
CA GLU A 33 -65.54 5.66 -13.83
C GLU A 33 -66.51 6.55 -14.66
N SER A 34 -65.98 7.52 -15.42
CA SER A 34 -66.10 7.58 -16.91
C SER A 34 -65.69 8.95 -17.51
N GLN A 35 -64.65 8.93 -18.36
CA GLN A 35 -64.52 9.48 -19.73
C GLN A 35 -65.42 10.66 -20.22
N ASP A 36 -64.80 11.78 -20.66
CA ASP A 36 -64.53 12.15 -22.08
C ASP A 36 -64.45 13.69 -22.36
N ASP A 37 -63.48 13.99 -23.24
CA ASP A 37 -63.38 15.03 -24.28
C ASP A 37 -63.28 16.57 -24.06
N ASP A 38 -62.19 17.07 -24.67
CA ASP A 38 -62.05 18.19 -25.61
C ASP A 38 -61.72 19.65 -25.21
N SER A 39 -60.75 20.16 -25.99
CA SER A 39 -60.46 21.54 -26.42
C SER A 39 -59.65 22.50 -25.51
N HIS A 40 -58.36 22.69 -25.83
CA HIS A 40 -57.85 23.84 -26.62
C HIS A 40 -56.31 23.92 -26.64
N ALA A 41 -55.78 24.20 -27.83
CA ALA A 41 -54.37 24.15 -28.25
C ALA A 41 -53.58 25.48 -27.99
N PRO A 42 -52.25 25.52 -28.28
CA PRO A 42 -51.23 26.43 -27.71
C PRO A 42 -50.63 27.46 -28.70
N PHE A 43 -49.57 28.19 -28.28
CA PHE A 43 -48.67 29.05 -29.08
C PHE A 43 -47.23 28.96 -28.51
N LEU A 44 -46.09 29.08 -29.21
CA LEU A 44 -45.61 28.80 -30.57
C LEU A 44 -44.11 29.20 -30.64
N TYR A 45 -43.44 28.79 -31.73
CA TYR A 45 -42.11 29.11 -32.29
C TYR A 45 -40.89 28.26 -31.90
N SER A 46 -40.01 27.84 -32.82
CA SER A 46 -40.03 27.51 -34.27
C SER A 46 -38.59 27.09 -34.62
N MET A 47 -38.43 25.99 -35.38
CA MET A 47 -37.22 25.62 -36.12
C MET A 47 -37.60 25.62 -37.62
N PRO A 48 -36.69 25.96 -38.55
CA PRO A 48 -36.74 25.51 -39.94
C PRO A 48 -35.76 24.33 -40.12
N GLY A 49 -35.99 23.28 -40.89
CA GLY A 49 -36.93 22.98 -41.96
C GLY A 49 -36.24 21.94 -42.84
N ALA A 50 -36.88 20.78 -43.02
CA ALA A 50 -36.36 19.60 -43.70
C ALA A 50 -36.45 19.68 -45.24
N TYR A 51 -35.67 18.83 -45.91
CA TYR A 51 -36.04 18.24 -47.20
C TYR A 51 -35.90 16.71 -47.07
N ILE A 52 -36.92 16.01 -47.57
CA ILE A 52 -37.13 14.55 -47.59
C ILE A 52 -37.03 14.08 -49.07
N ASP A 53 -36.98 12.76 -49.23
CA ASP A 53 -37.32 11.90 -50.38
C ASP A 53 -36.09 11.44 -51.19
N ASP A 54 -35.97 10.21 -51.68
CA ASP A 54 -36.61 8.90 -51.51
C ASP A 54 -35.81 7.91 -52.42
N ASP A 55 -35.91 6.61 -52.12
CA ASP A 55 -35.88 5.43 -53.01
C ASP A 55 -34.64 5.01 -53.86
N ASP A 56 -34.18 3.78 -53.53
CA ASP A 56 -34.04 2.55 -54.35
C ASP A 56 -33.02 2.39 -55.53
N ASP A 57 -32.63 1.11 -55.66
CA ASP A 57 -31.96 0.38 -56.78
C ASP A 57 -30.43 0.56 -56.95
N GLU A 58 -29.58 -0.43 -57.26
CA GLU A 58 -29.70 -1.83 -57.68
C GLU A 58 -28.27 -2.48 -57.65
N HIS A 59 -28.23 -3.82 -57.70
CA HIS A 59 -27.23 -4.76 -58.26
C HIS A 59 -25.81 -4.26 -58.67
N GLY A 60 -24.69 -4.90 -58.33
CA GLY A 60 -24.37 -6.33 -58.42
C GLY A 60 -23.61 -6.63 -59.72
N ASP A 61 -22.30 -6.93 -59.65
CA ASP A 61 -21.61 -7.79 -60.62
C ASP A 61 -20.21 -8.22 -60.11
N ASP A 62 -20.00 -9.54 -60.14
CA ASP A 62 -18.79 -10.31 -59.90
C ASP A 62 -17.69 -10.07 -60.94
N MET A 63 -16.42 -10.40 -60.61
CA MET A 63 -15.52 -11.26 -61.41
C MET A 63 -14.14 -11.47 -60.73
N ASN A 64 -14.02 -12.65 -60.11
CA ASN A 64 -12.97 -13.69 -60.22
C ASN A 64 -11.44 -13.42 -60.23
N GLU A 65 -10.79 -14.07 -59.24
CA GLU A 65 -9.54 -14.89 -59.21
C GLU A 65 -8.21 -14.44 -59.87
N GLY A 66 -7.13 -14.55 -59.06
CA GLY A 66 -5.74 -14.62 -59.52
C GLY A 66 -4.74 -14.76 -58.36
N GLU A 67 -4.14 -15.94 -58.24
CA GLU A 67 -3.13 -16.41 -57.28
C GLU A 67 -1.77 -15.67 -57.30
N LEU A 68 -1.09 -15.73 -56.13
CA LEU A 68 0.36 -15.72 -55.87
C LEU A 68 1.20 -14.47 -56.21
N ASP A 69 1.87 -13.92 -55.19
CA ASP A 69 3.33 -13.79 -55.19
C ASP A 69 3.87 -13.53 -53.77
N GLU A 70 4.90 -14.31 -53.44
CA GLU A 70 5.77 -14.21 -52.26
C GLU A 70 6.63 -12.94 -52.38
N HIS A 71 6.83 -12.21 -51.28
CA HIS A 71 8.06 -11.44 -51.09
C HIS A 71 8.34 -11.23 -49.60
N ASP A 72 9.37 -11.96 -49.14
CA ASP A 72 10.21 -11.63 -48.00
C ASP A 72 10.80 -10.23 -48.19
N ASP A 73 10.87 -9.42 -47.13
CA ASP A 73 11.82 -8.32 -47.03
C ASP A 73 12.33 -8.22 -45.59
N ASP A 74 13.64 -8.46 -45.49
CA ASP A 74 14.51 -8.48 -44.33
C ASP A 74 14.58 -7.13 -43.60
N PHE A 75 14.48 -7.14 -42.27
CA PHE A 75 14.84 -5.98 -41.44
C PHE A 75 16.28 -6.16 -40.97
N VAL A 76 17.17 -5.39 -41.58
CA VAL A 76 18.62 -5.35 -41.37
C VAL A 76 18.94 -4.54 -40.11
N ASP A 77 19.81 -5.09 -39.27
CA ASP A 77 20.48 -4.44 -38.15
C ASP A 77 21.37 -3.29 -38.67
N GLU A 78 21.17 -2.08 -38.16
CA GLU A 78 22.14 -0.98 -38.32
C GLU A 78 23.17 -1.06 -37.19
N GLU A 79 24.37 -1.50 -37.57
CA GLU A 79 25.64 -1.26 -36.91
C GLU A 79 25.99 0.24 -37.06
N ASP A 80 26.35 0.90 -35.97
CA ASP A 80 27.13 2.14 -35.99
C ASP A 80 28.52 1.84 -35.41
N ASP A 81 29.50 1.85 -36.31
CA ASP A 81 30.94 1.91 -36.07
C ASP A 81 31.32 3.23 -35.38
N ASP A 82 32.40 3.23 -34.60
CA ASP A 82 33.49 4.21 -34.74
C ASP A 82 34.71 3.83 -33.87
N ASP A 83 35.79 3.56 -34.60
CA ASP A 83 37.21 3.86 -34.38
C ASP A 83 38.03 3.15 -33.27
N ASP A 84 38.73 2.12 -33.74
CA ASP A 84 39.99 1.59 -33.22
C ASP A 84 41.15 2.57 -33.44
N ASP A 85 41.92 2.87 -32.39
CA ASP A 85 43.32 3.28 -32.49
C ASP A 85 44.15 2.33 -31.59
N ASP A 86 44.98 1.51 -32.25
CA ASP A 86 46.01 0.66 -31.66
C ASP A 86 47.17 1.50 -31.11
N ASP A 87 47.70 1.18 -29.91
CA ASP A 87 49.06 0.64 -29.77
C ASP A 87 49.50 0.49 -28.28
N ASP A 88 50.19 -0.64 -28.06
CA ASP A 88 51.26 -0.94 -27.11
C ASP A 88 50.98 -1.39 -25.65
N ASP A 89 51.19 -2.69 -25.49
CA ASP A 89 51.56 -3.48 -24.32
C ASP A 89 52.81 -2.91 -23.59
N ASP A 90 52.74 -2.82 -22.26
CA ASP A 90 53.87 -3.11 -21.37
C ASP A 90 53.39 -3.17 -19.90
N GLY A 91 53.51 -4.36 -19.28
CA GLY A 91 53.22 -4.56 -17.86
C GLY A 91 54.28 -3.98 -16.91
N ILE A 92 53.86 -3.71 -15.66
CA ILE A 92 54.54 -3.99 -14.37
C ILE A 92 53.89 -3.14 -13.25
N GLY A 93 53.60 -3.78 -12.11
CA GLY A 93 52.84 -3.21 -11.00
C GLY A 93 53.56 -2.18 -10.13
N GLY A 94 52.74 -1.45 -9.36
CA GLY A 94 53.12 -0.60 -8.23
C GLY A 94 51.85 -0.16 -7.49
N GLY A 95 51.77 -0.40 -6.18
CA GLY A 95 50.65 0.05 -5.37
C GLY A 95 50.78 1.55 -5.07
N ASP A 96 49.77 2.33 -5.48
CA ASP A 96 49.75 3.77 -5.26
C ASP A 96 48.99 4.13 -3.98
N ASP A 97 49.66 4.86 -3.08
CA ASP A 97 49.13 5.39 -1.82
C ASP A 97 48.18 6.58 -2.10
N PRO A 98 46.88 6.50 -1.73
CA PRO A 98 45.88 7.54 -1.98
C PRO A 98 46.25 8.93 -1.43
N MET A 99 47.11 8.99 -0.41
CA MET A 99 47.57 10.25 0.17
C MET A 99 48.50 11.03 -0.76
N GLN A 100 49.15 10.37 -1.72
CA GLN A 100 50.05 11.01 -2.68
C GLN A 100 49.26 11.85 -3.71
N GLN A 101 48.14 11.31 -4.19
CA GLN A 101 47.24 12.00 -5.16
C GLN A 101 46.62 13.26 -4.57
N ILE A 102 46.21 13.23 -3.29
CA ILE A 102 45.68 14.41 -2.58
C ILE A 102 46.77 15.49 -2.46
N MET A 103 48.01 15.11 -2.22
CA MET A 103 49.12 16.04 -2.08
C MET A 103 49.50 16.70 -3.42
N ASP A 104 49.38 15.98 -4.53
CA ASP A 104 49.61 16.53 -5.86
C ASP A 104 48.45 17.44 -6.31
N TYR A 105 47.20 17.10 -6.00
CA TYR A 105 46.03 17.96 -6.25
C TYR A 105 46.07 19.27 -5.44
N LEU A 106 46.56 19.22 -4.20
CA LEU A 106 46.75 20.43 -3.38
C LEU A 106 47.93 21.27 -3.88
N ARG A 107 48.99 20.67 -4.42
CA ARG A 107 50.13 21.42 -5.00
C ARG A 107 49.76 22.17 -6.27
N SER A 108 48.94 21.57 -7.14
CA SER A 108 48.48 22.20 -8.38
C SER A 108 47.50 23.34 -8.12
N ASN A 109 46.61 23.20 -7.12
CA ASN A 109 45.54 24.18 -6.88
C ASN A 109 45.88 25.28 -5.86
N VAL A 110 46.94 25.15 -5.05
CA VAL A 110 47.41 26.21 -4.13
C VAL A 110 48.10 27.37 -4.87
N ALA A 111 48.51 27.19 -6.12
CA ALA A 111 49.09 28.27 -6.93
C ALA A 111 48.07 29.35 -7.34
N LEU A 112 46.76 29.02 -7.43
CA LEU A 112 45.71 29.97 -7.85
C LEU A 112 45.10 30.80 -6.70
N ALA A 113 45.30 30.41 -5.44
CA ALA A 113 44.65 31.05 -4.29
C ALA A 113 45.44 32.23 -3.67
N LEU A 114 46.50 32.72 -4.32
CA LEU A 114 47.31 33.86 -3.85
C LEU A 114 46.86 35.24 -4.36
N VAL A 115 45.65 35.37 -4.93
CA VAL A 115 45.19 36.62 -5.59
C VAL A 115 44.13 37.41 -4.78
N TYR A 116 43.64 36.91 -3.63
CA TYR A 116 42.70 37.68 -2.79
C TYR A 116 43.24 37.92 -1.37
N PRO A 117 43.43 39.18 -0.92
CA PRO A 117 43.91 39.46 0.43
C PRO A 117 42.75 39.30 1.44
N LEU A 118 42.84 38.29 2.32
CA LEU A 118 41.94 38.13 3.46
C LEU A 118 42.31 39.14 4.58
N PRO A 119 41.41 40.05 5.02
CA PRO A 119 41.72 41.20 5.90
C PRO A 119 42.08 40.92 7.37
N TRP A 120 42.39 39.68 7.77
CA TRP A 120 42.71 39.33 9.17
C TRP A 120 44.14 38.80 9.38
N LEU A 121 44.94 38.72 8.31
CA LEU A 121 46.35 38.27 8.34
C LEU A 121 47.37 39.42 8.35
N THR A 122 46.94 40.64 8.65
CA THR A 122 47.81 41.83 8.82
C THR A 122 47.67 42.42 10.22
N ALA A 123 47.96 41.63 11.25
CA ALA A 123 48.26 42.17 12.57
C ALA A 123 49.63 42.88 12.52
N ARG A 124 49.58 44.20 12.53
CA ARG A 124 50.73 45.12 12.49
C ARG A 124 51.58 44.95 13.76
N ALA A 125 52.76 44.33 13.63
CA ALA A 125 53.80 44.43 14.65
C ALA A 125 54.47 45.82 14.54
N PRO A 126 54.79 46.49 15.65
CA PRO A 126 55.51 47.75 15.64
C PRO A 126 56.98 47.42 15.42
N ASP A 127 57.47 47.69 14.22
CA ASP A 127 58.83 48.16 13.90
C ASP A 127 59.11 47.83 12.43
N GLY A 128 59.32 48.90 11.65
CA GLY A 128 59.37 48.85 10.20
C GLY A 128 60.59 48.10 9.66
N ALA A 129 60.35 46.93 9.06
CA ALA A 129 61.20 46.32 8.04
C ALA A 129 60.34 45.46 7.09
N PRO A 130 60.55 45.49 5.75
CA PRO A 130 59.77 44.68 4.82
C PRO A 130 60.26 43.23 4.81
N ALA A 131 59.42 42.28 5.23
CA ALA A 131 59.72 40.86 5.17
C ALA A 131 59.33 40.29 3.80
N SER A 132 60.34 39.91 3.03
CA SER A 132 60.28 39.10 1.82
C SER A 132 59.44 37.82 2.00
N HIS A 133 58.55 37.54 1.05
CA HIS A 133 57.78 36.30 0.94
C HIS A 133 58.68 35.06 1.00
N ARG A 134 58.54 34.27 2.07
CA ARG A 134 58.88 32.85 2.07
C ARG A 134 57.57 32.07 2.16
N ALA A 135 57.17 31.47 1.05
CA ALA A 135 56.13 30.45 1.03
C ALA A 135 56.63 29.24 1.84
N GLY A 136 56.21 29.15 3.10
CA GLY A 136 56.49 28.02 3.97
C GLY A 136 55.43 26.95 3.77
N LEU A 137 55.85 25.78 3.28
CA LEU A 137 55.06 24.56 3.23
C LEU A 137 54.48 24.25 4.62
N LEU A 138 53.15 24.15 4.72
CA LEU A 138 52.48 23.71 5.94
C LEU A 138 52.88 22.26 6.24
N THR A 139 53.25 21.99 7.49
CA THR A 139 53.47 20.60 7.93
C THR A 139 52.13 19.84 8.01
N ARG A 140 52.15 18.51 7.84
CA ARG A 140 50.94 17.65 7.86
C ARG A 140 50.02 17.92 9.07
N GLY A 141 50.60 18.16 10.25
CA GLY A 141 49.83 18.48 11.47
C GLY A 141 49.16 19.86 11.43
N GLN A 142 49.82 20.85 10.82
CA GLN A 142 49.27 22.21 10.66
C GLN A 142 48.16 22.25 9.61
N LEU A 143 48.28 21.47 8.54
CA LEU A 143 47.22 21.33 7.53
C LEU A 143 45.96 20.68 8.11
N VAL A 144 46.11 19.61 8.90
CA VAL A 144 44.98 18.95 9.58
C VAL A 144 44.31 19.87 10.60
N ALA A 145 45.08 20.72 11.29
CA ALA A 145 44.51 21.72 12.19
C ALA A 145 43.73 22.82 11.44
N LEU A 146 44.19 23.17 10.23
CA LEU A 146 43.59 24.21 9.39
C LEU A 146 42.33 23.71 8.66
N LEU A 147 42.31 22.42 8.26
CA LEU A 147 41.12 21.71 7.75
C LEU A 147 40.03 21.46 8.81
N ARG A 148 40.37 21.55 10.11
CA ARG A 148 39.39 21.48 11.21
C ARG A 148 38.67 22.81 11.45
N HIS A 149 39.12 23.91 10.84
CA HIS A 149 38.48 25.21 10.97
C HIS A 149 37.29 25.32 10.00
N GLN A 150 36.08 25.52 10.54
CA GLN A 150 34.81 25.52 9.78
C GLN A 150 34.79 26.48 8.58
N ASP A 151 35.42 27.64 8.72
CA ASP A 151 35.39 28.67 7.68
C ASP A 151 36.34 28.37 6.50
N PHE A 152 37.42 27.63 6.75
CA PHE A 152 38.41 27.30 5.73
C PHE A 152 37.99 26.09 4.89
N SER A 153 37.33 25.11 5.51
CA SER A 153 36.75 23.97 4.79
C SER A 153 35.63 24.41 3.84
N ASN A 154 34.78 25.34 4.27
CA ASN A 154 33.70 25.85 3.43
C ASN A 154 34.23 26.66 2.24
N ALA A 155 35.36 27.38 2.39
CA ALA A 155 35.96 28.17 1.31
C ALA A 155 36.66 27.31 0.25
N LEU A 156 37.23 26.16 0.62
CA LEU A 156 37.93 25.27 -0.31
C LEU A 156 37.00 24.34 -1.10
N PHE A 157 35.87 23.93 -0.52
CA PHE A 157 35.04 22.85 -1.06
C PHE A 157 33.65 23.28 -1.55
N ASN A 158 33.30 24.58 -1.47
CA ASN A 158 32.00 25.08 -1.98
C ASN A 158 31.99 25.42 -3.48
N ASN A 159 33.12 25.34 -4.20
CA ASN A 159 33.22 25.86 -5.58
C ASN A 159 33.67 24.83 -6.63
N VAL A 160 33.53 23.53 -6.35
CA VAL A 160 33.63 22.50 -7.41
C VAL A 160 32.32 21.72 -7.39
N ALA A 161 31.33 22.31 -8.05
CA ALA A 161 30.27 21.53 -8.63
C ALA A 161 30.83 20.83 -9.87
N ASP A 162 30.45 19.57 -10.02
CA ASP A 162 30.56 18.73 -11.21
C ASP A 162 31.87 17.92 -11.34
N GLU A 163 31.63 16.62 -11.60
CA GLU A 163 32.58 15.58 -12.01
C GLU A 163 33.67 15.22 -10.99
N ASP A 164 33.28 14.43 -9.98
CA ASP A 164 34.00 13.24 -9.51
C ASP A 164 33.56 12.86 -8.09
N GLY A 165 32.85 11.74 -7.97
CA GLY A 165 32.23 11.23 -6.74
C GLY A 165 33.19 10.80 -5.62
N PHE A 166 34.44 11.25 -5.63
CA PHE A 166 35.47 10.85 -4.68
C PHE A 166 35.52 11.74 -3.42
N ILE A 167 35.11 13.02 -3.52
CA ILE A 167 35.25 14.00 -2.42
C ILE A 167 33.97 14.12 -1.57
N SER A 168 32.79 13.82 -2.12
CA SER A 168 31.52 13.81 -1.38
C SER A 168 31.50 12.75 -0.26
N THR A 169 32.17 11.62 -0.48
CA THR A 169 32.22 10.50 0.47
C THR A 169 33.02 10.82 1.74
N TRP A 170 34.00 11.73 1.67
CA TRP A 170 34.84 12.10 2.81
C TRP A 170 34.27 13.23 3.65
N ALA A 171 33.56 14.19 3.04
CA ALA A 171 32.84 15.23 3.78
C ALA A 171 31.64 14.67 4.57
N ALA A 172 31.09 13.54 4.14
CA ALA A 172 29.93 12.88 4.75
C ALA A 172 30.27 11.98 5.96
N ARG A 173 31.55 11.68 6.24
CA ARG A 173 31.96 11.01 7.49
C ARG A 173 32.17 12.03 8.61
N ARG A 174 31.22 12.95 8.78
CA ARG A 174 31.05 13.59 10.08
C ARG A 174 30.66 12.47 11.05
N SER A 175 31.36 12.38 12.17
CA SER A 175 30.92 11.61 13.33
C SER A 175 29.52 12.12 13.71
N ARG A 176 28.48 11.50 13.15
CA ARG A 176 27.09 11.77 13.52
C ARG A 176 27.00 11.50 15.02
N GLN A 177 26.50 12.47 15.79
CA GLN A 177 26.19 12.15 17.17
C GLN A 177 25.17 11.01 17.14
N PRO A 178 25.38 9.94 17.92
CA PRO A 178 24.38 8.88 18.03
C PRO A 178 23.07 9.54 18.47
N LYS A 179 22.01 9.37 17.68
CA LYS A 179 20.69 9.92 18.00
C LYS A 179 20.16 9.25 19.27
N ASP A 180 19.23 9.92 19.95
CA ASP A 180 18.65 9.41 21.19
C ASP A 180 18.02 8.01 20.96
N PRO A 181 18.45 6.96 21.68
CA PRO A 181 17.85 5.63 21.60
C PRO A 181 16.35 5.63 21.95
N ASN A 182 15.88 6.61 22.72
CA ASN A 182 14.47 6.77 23.12
C ASN A 182 13.69 7.71 22.19
N ARG A 183 14.21 8.03 21.00
CA ARG A 183 13.50 8.87 20.01
C ARG A 183 12.14 8.32 19.59
N PHE A 184 11.93 7.01 19.74
CA PHE A 184 10.71 6.33 19.32
C PHE A 184 9.76 6.05 20.48
N PRO A 185 8.43 6.03 20.22
CA PRO A 185 7.46 5.54 21.18
C PRO A 185 7.86 4.16 21.69
N LYS A 186 7.79 4.00 23.02
CA LYS A 186 8.15 2.75 23.68
C LYS A 186 7.18 1.64 23.26
N VAL A 187 7.73 0.46 22.98
CA VAL A 187 6.97 -0.77 22.77
C VAL A 187 7.01 -1.58 24.08
N PRO A 188 5.86 -2.02 24.63
CA PRO A 188 4.49 -1.85 24.16
C PRO A 188 3.97 -0.41 24.29
N SER A 189 3.17 0.06 23.32
CA SER A 189 2.49 1.36 23.37
C SER A 189 1.39 1.35 24.43
N GLU A 190 1.33 2.42 25.24
CA GLU A 190 0.29 2.59 26.25
C GLU A 190 -1.09 2.74 25.61
N GLU A 191 -1.21 3.50 24.51
CA GLU A 191 -2.45 3.70 23.78
C GLU A 191 -2.95 2.39 23.15
N GLY A 192 -2.06 1.63 22.52
CA GLY A 192 -2.40 0.31 21.97
C GLY A 192 -2.83 -0.68 23.05
N THR A 193 -2.22 -0.63 24.23
CA THR A 193 -2.64 -1.45 25.39
C THR A 193 -4.04 -1.05 25.87
N GLN A 194 -4.35 0.25 25.88
CA GLN A 194 -5.70 0.75 26.20
C GLN A 194 -6.72 0.29 25.15
N LEU A 195 -6.38 0.31 23.86
CA LEU A 195 -7.24 -0.20 22.78
C LEU A 195 -7.57 -1.68 22.97
N MET A 196 -6.58 -2.52 23.28
CA MET A 196 -6.83 -3.94 23.57
C MET A 196 -7.73 -4.14 24.79
N ARG A 197 -7.65 -3.26 25.80
CA ARG A 197 -8.51 -3.32 26.99
C ARG A 197 -9.92 -2.77 26.75
N SER A 198 -10.09 -1.91 25.75
CA SER A 198 -11.39 -1.30 25.42
C SER A 198 -12.45 -2.31 24.93
N GLY A 199 -12.02 -3.50 24.51
CA GLY A 199 -12.89 -4.53 23.93
C GLY A 199 -13.27 -4.27 22.47
N ALA A 200 -12.80 -3.16 21.86
CA ALA A 200 -12.99 -2.89 20.43
C ALA A 200 -12.17 -3.83 19.52
N PHE A 201 -11.17 -4.52 20.09
CA PHE A 201 -10.26 -5.40 19.39
C PHE A 201 -9.98 -6.67 20.19
N GLY A 202 -10.26 -7.82 19.59
CA GLY A 202 -10.03 -9.12 20.22
C GLY A 202 -10.98 -9.44 21.38
N ALA A 203 -10.93 -10.69 21.85
CA ALA A 203 -11.44 -11.07 23.16
C ALA A 203 -10.29 -11.07 24.18
N ASN A 204 -10.55 -10.65 25.42
CA ASN A 204 -9.54 -10.59 26.48
C ASN A 204 -10.14 -10.98 27.84
N ASP A 205 -9.27 -11.47 28.74
CA ASP A 205 -9.63 -11.95 30.09
C ASP A 205 -9.10 -11.04 31.21
N TYR A 206 -8.91 -9.75 30.97
CA TYR A 206 -8.31 -8.84 31.96
C TYR A 206 -9.04 -8.84 33.32
N ASP A 207 -10.35 -9.08 33.31
CA ASP A 207 -11.19 -9.06 34.51
C ASP A 207 -11.32 -10.44 35.21
N LEU A 208 -10.69 -11.49 34.69
CA LEU A 208 -10.76 -12.82 35.30
C LEU A 208 -9.65 -13.04 36.33
N ARG A 209 -10.03 -13.55 37.51
CA ARG A 209 -9.11 -13.89 38.61
C ARG A 209 -8.01 -14.89 38.23
N ALA A 210 -8.26 -15.76 37.24
CA ALA A 210 -7.29 -16.76 36.81
C ALA A 210 -7.36 -16.94 35.29
N LYS A 211 -6.22 -16.71 34.63
CA LYS A 211 -6.05 -16.98 33.19
C LYS A 211 -6.03 -18.49 32.96
N LYS A 212 -6.90 -18.99 32.09
CA LYS A 212 -6.88 -20.39 31.65
C LYS A 212 -5.92 -20.55 30.47
N ARG A 213 -5.08 -21.60 30.48
CA ARG A 213 -4.27 -22.03 29.33
C ARG A 213 -5.18 -22.43 28.17
N ILE A 214 -4.67 -22.32 26.94
CA ILE A 214 -5.40 -22.68 25.71
C ILE A 214 -5.90 -24.14 25.76
N SER A 215 -5.05 -25.08 26.15
CA SER A 215 -5.38 -26.51 26.27
C SER A 215 -6.57 -26.78 27.21
N ARG A 216 -6.67 -26.03 28.32
CA ARG A 216 -7.82 -26.11 29.22
C ARG A 216 -9.09 -25.58 28.57
N ARG A 217 -9.01 -24.51 27.78
CA ARG A 217 -10.18 -23.95 27.09
C ARG A 217 -10.64 -24.86 25.97
N MET A 218 -9.72 -25.48 25.24
CA MET A 218 -10.05 -26.50 24.25
C MET A 218 -10.77 -27.67 24.91
N LEU A 219 -10.25 -28.20 26.02
CA LEU A 219 -10.92 -29.25 26.78
C LEU A 219 -12.32 -28.83 27.24
N GLU A 220 -12.47 -27.61 27.78
CA GLU A 220 -13.78 -27.09 28.20
C GLU A 220 -14.74 -26.90 27.01
N ARG A 221 -14.22 -26.52 25.83
CA ARG A 221 -14.99 -26.42 24.58
C ARG A 221 -15.49 -27.79 24.13
N GLU A 222 -14.62 -28.80 24.09
CA GLU A 222 -14.97 -30.18 23.69
C GLU A 222 -15.97 -30.82 24.67
N LEU A 223 -15.81 -30.56 25.97
CA LEU A 223 -16.75 -31.01 26.99
C LEU A 223 -18.04 -30.18 27.06
N GLY A 224 -18.13 -29.09 26.29
CA GLY A 224 -19.27 -28.18 26.29
C GLY A 224 -19.53 -27.50 27.64
N LEU A 225 -18.49 -27.29 28.46
CA LEU A 225 -18.58 -26.75 29.81
C LEU A 225 -18.81 -25.23 29.83
N GLY A 226 -19.67 -24.77 30.74
CA GLY A 226 -19.93 -23.36 30.99
C GLY A 226 -21.17 -22.81 30.29
N ASP A 227 -21.54 -21.59 30.66
CA ASP A 227 -22.68 -20.89 30.07
C ASP A 227 -22.42 -20.56 28.59
N ARG A 228 -23.48 -20.27 27.82
CA ARG A 228 -23.36 -19.96 26.38
C ARG A 228 -22.34 -18.83 26.11
N GLU A 229 -22.38 -17.77 26.91
CA GLU A 229 -21.45 -16.63 26.78
C GLU A 229 -20.02 -17.02 27.15
N GLN A 230 -19.85 -17.84 28.19
CA GLN A 230 -18.54 -18.31 28.62
C GLN A 230 -17.91 -19.22 27.56
N ARG A 231 -18.71 -20.06 26.90
CA ARG A 231 -18.29 -20.89 25.77
C ARG A 231 -17.91 -20.06 24.55
N GLY A 232 -18.71 -19.05 24.20
CA GLY A 232 -18.40 -18.11 23.12
C GLY A 232 -17.06 -17.41 23.36
N ARG A 233 -16.89 -16.77 24.53
CA ARG A 233 -15.64 -16.10 24.89
C ARG A 233 -14.44 -17.05 24.93
N ASN A 234 -14.62 -18.26 25.47
CA ASN A 234 -13.57 -19.27 25.46
C ASN A 234 -13.16 -19.64 24.03
N ASN A 235 -14.13 -19.78 23.12
CA ASN A 235 -13.88 -20.09 21.72
C ASN A 235 -13.13 -18.95 21.02
N ASP A 236 -13.60 -17.71 21.18
CA ASP A 236 -12.97 -16.53 20.57
C ASP A 236 -11.52 -16.38 21.03
N ILE A 237 -11.23 -16.62 22.31
CA ILE A 237 -9.87 -16.54 22.84
C ILE A 237 -9.00 -17.69 22.30
N VAL A 238 -9.57 -18.88 22.09
CA VAL A 238 -8.85 -20.01 21.50
C VAL A 238 -8.48 -19.70 20.05
N THR A 239 -9.43 -19.29 19.21
CA THR A 239 -9.15 -18.97 17.79
C THR A 239 -8.18 -17.79 17.66
N GLN A 240 -8.32 -16.79 18.51
CA GLN A 240 -7.43 -15.63 18.57
C GLN A 240 -6.00 -15.97 18.99
N SER A 241 -5.76 -17.09 19.65
CA SER A 241 -4.39 -17.54 19.99
C SER A 241 -3.72 -18.40 18.92
N MET A 242 -4.44 -18.80 17.87
CA MET A 242 -3.94 -19.65 16.78
C MET A 242 -3.31 -18.80 15.66
N ILE A 243 -2.07 -18.33 15.86
CA ILE A 243 -1.33 -17.55 14.87
C ILE A 243 -0.58 -18.49 13.90
N PRO A 244 -0.80 -18.42 12.58
CA PRO A 244 -0.12 -19.29 11.63
C PRO A 244 1.41 -19.28 11.76
N GLY A 245 2.02 -20.46 11.57
CA GLY A 245 3.46 -20.67 11.68
C GLY A 245 4.22 -20.42 10.38
N THR A 246 5.53 -20.67 10.41
CA THR A 246 6.43 -20.52 9.24
C THR A 246 6.34 -21.69 8.25
N ARG A 247 5.88 -22.86 8.71
CA ARG A 247 5.78 -24.06 7.89
C ARG A 247 4.62 -23.91 6.89
N ALA A 248 4.94 -23.95 5.61
CA ALA A 248 3.94 -23.92 4.55
C ALA A 248 3.34 -25.31 4.31
N GLU A 249 2.00 -25.40 4.27
CA GLU A 249 1.30 -26.64 3.89
C GLU A 249 1.22 -26.81 2.36
N GLN A 250 1.13 -25.69 1.64
CA GLN A 250 1.04 -25.70 0.20
C GLN A 250 1.78 -24.51 -0.39
N ILE A 251 2.54 -24.77 -1.44
CA ILE A 251 3.26 -23.75 -2.19
C ILE A 251 2.75 -23.76 -3.62
N VAL A 252 2.03 -22.71 -3.99
CA VAL A 252 1.54 -22.50 -5.36
C VAL A 252 2.55 -21.64 -6.10
N HIS A 253 3.18 -22.21 -7.12
CA HIS A 253 4.17 -21.53 -7.94
C HIS A 253 3.55 -20.87 -9.18
N TYR A 254 3.99 -19.64 -9.43
CA TYR A 254 3.61 -18.85 -10.59
C TYR A 254 4.85 -18.54 -11.43
N ASP A 255 4.68 -18.46 -12.74
CA ASP A 255 5.78 -18.10 -13.65
C ASP A 255 6.16 -16.63 -13.54
N ASP A 256 5.25 -15.77 -13.11
CA ASP A 256 5.53 -14.35 -12.93
C ASP A 256 5.21 -13.92 -11.48
N PRO A 257 5.81 -12.82 -10.99
CA PRO A 257 5.60 -12.34 -9.62
C PRO A 257 4.12 -12.11 -9.28
N VAL A 258 3.72 -12.51 -8.07
CA VAL A 258 2.37 -12.27 -7.55
C VAL A 258 2.31 -10.94 -6.82
N TYR A 259 1.35 -10.09 -7.18
CA TYR A 259 1.23 -8.74 -6.62
C TYR A 259 0.16 -8.59 -5.54
N SER A 260 -0.89 -9.40 -5.61
CA SER A 260 -2.02 -9.38 -4.67
C SER A 260 -2.61 -10.77 -4.57
N GLY A 261 -3.04 -11.16 -3.37
CA GLY A 261 -3.81 -12.38 -3.16
C GLY A 261 -4.63 -12.27 -1.90
N GLN A 262 -5.95 -12.42 -2.03
CA GLN A 262 -6.88 -12.19 -0.93
C GLN A 262 -7.97 -13.26 -0.88
N PHE A 263 -8.37 -13.61 0.33
CA PHE A 263 -9.58 -14.37 0.60
C PHE A 263 -10.81 -13.46 0.52
N SER A 264 -11.93 -14.07 0.16
CA SER A 264 -13.25 -13.49 0.37
C SER A 264 -13.58 -13.38 1.87
N ASP A 265 -14.53 -12.50 2.21
CA ASP A 265 -14.97 -12.28 3.59
C ASP A 265 -15.59 -13.55 4.23
N ASP A 266 -16.10 -14.47 3.42
CA ASP A 266 -16.61 -15.79 3.87
C ASP A 266 -15.53 -16.89 3.88
N GLY A 267 -14.38 -16.67 3.23
CA GLY A 267 -13.26 -17.60 3.14
C GLY A 267 -13.40 -18.71 2.09
N ASN A 268 -14.51 -18.76 1.35
CA ASN A 268 -14.75 -19.82 0.36
C ASN A 268 -14.07 -19.56 -0.99
N PHE A 269 -13.55 -18.36 -1.22
CA PHE A 269 -12.94 -17.95 -2.47
C PHE A 269 -11.59 -17.29 -2.21
N PHE A 270 -10.59 -17.64 -3.01
CA PHE A 270 -9.29 -16.97 -3.02
C PHE A 270 -8.93 -16.61 -4.45
N PHE A 271 -8.34 -15.43 -4.64
CA PHE A 271 -7.83 -15.02 -5.94
C PHE A 271 -6.38 -14.57 -5.85
N SER A 272 -5.64 -14.71 -6.94
CA SER A 272 -4.27 -14.21 -7.07
C SER A 272 -4.11 -13.37 -8.33
N CYS A 273 -3.54 -12.17 -8.20
CA CYS A 273 -3.20 -11.28 -9.31
C CYS A 273 -1.70 -11.34 -9.58
N CYS A 274 -1.34 -11.69 -10.81
CA CYS A 274 0.04 -11.89 -11.22
C CYS A 274 0.47 -10.85 -12.25
N GLN A 275 1.79 -10.70 -12.41
CA GLN A 275 2.37 -9.79 -13.41
C GLN A 275 2.08 -10.21 -14.86
N ASP A 276 1.70 -11.46 -15.11
CA ASP A 276 1.32 -12.00 -16.42
C ASP A 276 -0.05 -11.51 -16.93
N PHE A 277 -0.64 -10.51 -16.27
CA PHE A 277 -1.97 -9.98 -16.53
C PHE A 277 -3.10 -11.00 -16.39
N LYS A 278 -2.89 -12.09 -15.64
CA LYS A 278 -3.92 -13.08 -15.35
C LYS A 278 -4.28 -13.08 -13.88
N VAL A 279 -5.58 -13.11 -13.63
CA VAL A 279 -6.16 -13.37 -12.33
C VAL A 279 -6.58 -14.83 -12.29
N ARG A 280 -6.13 -15.55 -11.28
CA ARG A 280 -6.50 -16.96 -11.06
C ARG A 280 -7.38 -17.06 -9.83
N MET A 281 -8.46 -17.82 -9.96
CA MET A 281 -9.50 -17.98 -8.97
C MET A 281 -9.48 -19.41 -8.44
N TYR A 282 -9.58 -19.53 -7.12
CA TYR A 282 -9.50 -20.77 -6.37
C TYR A 282 -10.72 -20.89 -5.45
N ASP A 283 -11.34 -22.06 -5.46
CA ASP A 283 -12.34 -22.47 -4.47
C ASP A 283 -11.60 -22.97 -3.23
N THR A 284 -11.84 -22.27 -2.12
CA THR A 284 -11.26 -22.51 -0.80
C THR A 284 -12.33 -22.85 0.25
N SER A 285 -13.52 -23.29 -0.20
CA SER A 285 -14.58 -23.82 0.67
C SER A 285 -14.07 -24.89 1.65
N ASN A 286 -13.04 -25.63 1.26
CA ASN A 286 -12.19 -26.37 2.17
C ASN A 286 -10.80 -25.69 2.25
N PRO A 287 -10.44 -25.08 3.39
CA PRO A 287 -9.17 -24.38 3.55
C PRO A 287 -7.92 -25.23 3.26
N TYR A 288 -8.01 -26.55 3.45
CA TYR A 288 -6.92 -27.50 3.26
C TYR A 288 -6.89 -28.14 1.86
N LYS A 289 -7.97 -27.99 1.08
CA LYS A 289 -8.10 -28.61 -0.24
C LYS A 289 -8.62 -27.60 -1.26
N TRP A 290 -7.67 -26.85 -1.80
CA TRP A 290 -7.94 -25.84 -2.81
C TRP A 290 -8.23 -26.46 -4.17
N LYS A 291 -9.07 -25.78 -4.95
CA LYS A 291 -9.32 -26.13 -6.35
C LYS A 291 -9.21 -24.89 -7.22
N HIS A 292 -8.35 -24.93 -8.22
CA HIS A 292 -8.38 -23.95 -9.30
C HIS A 292 -9.61 -24.24 -10.18
N TYR A 293 -10.35 -23.20 -10.55
CA TYR A 293 -11.52 -23.36 -11.42
C TYR A 293 -11.61 -22.35 -12.56
N LYS A 294 -11.02 -21.16 -12.42
CA LYS A 294 -11.10 -20.11 -13.45
C LYS A 294 -9.83 -19.27 -13.51
N THR A 295 -9.44 -18.88 -14.72
CA THR A 295 -8.38 -17.91 -14.98
C THR A 295 -8.92 -16.88 -15.95
N VAL A 296 -8.79 -15.61 -15.61
CA VAL A 296 -9.25 -14.49 -16.45
C VAL A 296 -8.06 -13.59 -16.76
N SER A 297 -7.97 -13.14 -18.01
CA SER A 297 -6.90 -12.24 -18.46
C SER A 297 -7.38 -10.79 -18.43
N TYR A 298 -6.48 -9.86 -18.11
CA TYR A 298 -6.70 -8.43 -18.28
C TYR A 298 -6.35 -8.03 -19.72
N PRO A 299 -7.25 -7.37 -20.45
CA PRO A 299 -6.99 -6.95 -21.82
C PRO A 299 -6.01 -5.76 -21.86
N TRP A 300 -4.93 -5.90 -22.63
CA TRP A 300 -3.90 -4.88 -22.88
C TRP A 300 -3.22 -4.28 -21.64
N GLY A 301 -2.89 -5.07 -20.61
CA GLY A 301 -2.27 -4.52 -19.40
C GLY A 301 -0.89 -3.84 -19.60
N GLN A 302 -0.53 -2.97 -18.66
CA GLN A 302 0.75 -2.27 -18.61
C GLN A 302 1.52 -2.66 -17.34
N TRP A 303 2.73 -3.18 -17.53
CA TRP A 303 3.66 -3.68 -16.50
C TRP A 303 3.16 -4.85 -15.63
N THR A 304 2.05 -4.70 -14.91
CA THR A 304 1.50 -5.69 -13.96
C THR A 304 0.04 -5.37 -13.61
N LEU A 305 -0.65 -6.34 -13.00
CA LEU A 305 -1.85 -6.07 -12.22
C LEU A 305 -1.49 -5.40 -10.89
N THR A 306 -2.12 -4.26 -10.60
CA THR A 306 -1.81 -3.40 -9.45
C THR A 306 -2.60 -3.78 -8.21
N ASP A 307 -3.91 -4.00 -8.39
CA ASP A 307 -4.85 -4.32 -7.33
C ASP A 307 -6.06 -5.08 -7.86
N ALA A 308 -6.79 -5.71 -6.94
CA ALA A 308 -8.09 -6.28 -7.21
C ALA A 308 -8.96 -6.23 -5.95
N SER A 309 -10.26 -6.16 -6.15
CA SER A 309 -11.27 -6.11 -5.10
C SER A 309 -12.40 -7.04 -5.48
N LEU A 310 -12.82 -7.88 -4.52
CA LEU A 310 -14.02 -8.70 -4.63
C LEU A 310 -15.24 -7.85 -4.24
N SER A 311 -16.36 -8.08 -4.90
CA SER A 311 -17.64 -7.48 -4.52
C SER A 311 -18.14 -8.08 -3.21
N PRO A 312 -18.91 -7.34 -2.38
CA PRO A 312 -19.41 -7.84 -1.09
C PRO A 312 -20.30 -9.10 -1.19
N ASP A 313 -20.91 -9.34 -2.36
CA ASP A 313 -21.73 -10.51 -2.65
C ASP A 313 -20.93 -11.68 -3.26
N ASN A 314 -19.61 -11.55 -3.37
CA ASN A 314 -18.68 -12.50 -3.98
C ASN A 314 -18.97 -12.81 -5.47
N ARG A 315 -19.78 -12.02 -6.19
CA ARG A 315 -20.15 -12.30 -7.60
C ARG A 315 -19.23 -11.70 -8.64
N TRP A 316 -18.59 -10.59 -8.31
CA TRP A 316 -17.80 -9.80 -9.25
C TRP A 316 -16.41 -9.53 -8.68
N LEU A 317 -15.39 -9.66 -9.50
CA LEU A 317 -14.00 -9.36 -9.15
C LEU A 317 -13.48 -8.24 -10.06
N ALA A 318 -13.25 -7.08 -9.49
CA ALA A 318 -12.65 -5.95 -10.17
C ALA A 318 -11.14 -6.01 -10.03
N TYR A 319 -10.40 -5.86 -11.11
CA TYR A 319 -8.94 -5.89 -11.12
C TYR A 319 -8.38 -4.86 -12.09
N THR A 320 -7.24 -4.29 -11.72
CA THR A 320 -6.65 -3.12 -12.38
C THR A 320 -5.22 -3.35 -12.77
N SER A 321 -4.79 -2.57 -13.75
CA SER A 321 -3.42 -2.43 -14.24
C SER A 321 -3.02 -0.96 -14.16
N ILE A 322 -1.77 -0.62 -14.50
CA ILE A 322 -1.32 0.78 -14.67
C ILE A 322 -1.94 1.41 -15.94
N GLN A 323 -3.27 1.45 -16.00
CA GLN A 323 -4.11 2.00 -17.07
C GLN A 323 -5.37 2.61 -16.48
N SER A 324 -6.18 3.29 -17.33
CA SER A 324 -7.45 3.91 -16.94
C SER A 324 -8.62 2.96 -16.86
N MET A 325 -8.47 1.78 -17.45
CA MET A 325 -9.52 0.77 -17.47
C MET A 325 -9.49 -0.08 -16.19
N VAL A 326 -10.68 -0.45 -15.72
CA VAL A 326 -10.90 -1.47 -14.69
C VAL A 326 -11.54 -2.67 -15.37
N SER A 327 -10.99 -3.87 -15.15
CA SER A 327 -11.57 -5.10 -15.66
C SER A 327 -12.41 -5.82 -14.61
N ILE A 328 -13.60 -6.15 -15.06
CA ILE A 328 -14.76 -6.76 -14.46
C ILE A 328 -14.95 -8.27 -14.67
N ALA A 329 -14.59 -9.18 -13.77
CA ALA A 329 -14.82 -10.62 -14.00
C ALA A 329 -15.94 -11.18 -13.13
N PRO A 330 -16.89 -11.99 -13.68
CA PRO A 330 -17.76 -12.81 -12.86
C PRO A 330 -16.96 -13.91 -12.17
N THR A 331 -17.31 -14.21 -10.92
CA THR A 331 -16.64 -15.24 -10.10
C THR A 331 -17.29 -16.62 -10.22
N ASP A 332 -18.49 -16.72 -10.79
CA ASP A 332 -19.20 -17.99 -10.96
C ASP A 332 -18.35 -18.96 -11.81
N PRO A 333 -18.11 -20.19 -11.34
CA PRO A 333 -17.40 -21.22 -12.11
C PRO A 333 -18.03 -21.55 -13.47
N ASN A 334 -19.35 -21.39 -13.61
CA ASN A 334 -20.06 -21.71 -14.85
C ASN A 334 -20.07 -20.56 -15.85
N ASP A 335 -19.79 -19.34 -15.39
CA ASP A 335 -19.75 -18.18 -16.25
C ASP A 335 -18.36 -18.08 -16.89
N THR A 336 -18.24 -18.49 -18.15
CA THR A 336 -17.02 -18.34 -18.94
C THR A 336 -17.01 -17.07 -19.78
N GLY A 337 -17.89 -16.11 -19.48
CA GLY A 337 -17.94 -14.83 -20.17
C GLY A 337 -16.64 -14.04 -20.06
N ASP A 338 -16.36 -13.27 -21.11
CA ASP A 338 -15.23 -12.35 -21.13
C ASP A 338 -15.41 -11.25 -20.07
N PRO A 339 -14.31 -10.77 -19.46
CA PRO A 339 -14.38 -9.69 -18.50
C PRO A 339 -14.87 -8.39 -19.16
N TYR A 340 -15.71 -7.65 -18.44
CA TYR A 340 -16.16 -6.32 -18.89
C TYR A 340 -15.14 -5.26 -18.50
N THR A 341 -14.91 -4.28 -19.37
CA THR A 341 -14.01 -3.16 -19.07
C THR A 341 -14.81 -1.89 -18.80
N LEU A 342 -14.38 -1.14 -17.78
CA LEU A 342 -14.92 0.16 -17.43
C LEU A 342 -13.78 1.18 -17.55
N ASP A 343 -13.96 2.24 -18.33
CA ASP A 343 -12.99 3.33 -18.39
C ASP A 343 -13.32 4.37 -17.32
N LEU A 344 -12.34 4.68 -16.47
CA LEU A 344 -12.47 5.67 -15.40
C LEU A 344 -11.90 7.03 -15.79
N ASP A 345 -11.21 7.14 -16.94
CA ASP A 345 -10.79 8.43 -17.47
C ASP A 345 -11.93 9.06 -18.28
N ASN A 346 -12.68 9.96 -17.65
CA ASN A 346 -13.75 10.70 -18.32
C ASN A 346 -13.24 11.83 -19.24
N GLY A 347 -11.93 11.94 -19.48
CA GLY A 347 -11.36 12.93 -20.40
C GLY A 347 -11.47 14.38 -19.91
N VAL A 348 -11.81 14.60 -18.64
CA VAL A 348 -11.87 15.92 -17.99
C VAL A 348 -10.43 16.40 -17.73
N ARG A 349 -9.72 16.75 -18.81
CA ARG A 349 -8.39 17.34 -18.76
C ARG A 349 -8.53 18.81 -18.39
N SER A 350 -8.16 19.16 -17.15
CA SER A 350 -7.91 20.56 -16.79
C SER A 350 -6.80 21.11 -17.68
N GLY A 351 -7.02 22.26 -18.32
CA GLY A 351 -6.25 22.82 -19.44
C GLY A 351 -4.81 23.28 -19.14
N GLN A 352 -4.08 22.58 -18.28
CA GLN A 352 -2.65 22.76 -18.06
C GLN A 352 -1.93 21.42 -18.19
N SER A 353 -1.74 20.97 -19.44
CA SER A 353 -0.77 19.92 -19.72
C SER A 353 0.10 20.32 -20.90
N THR A 354 1.37 20.56 -20.60
CA THR A 354 2.44 20.68 -21.59
C THR A 354 2.79 19.28 -22.13
N TRP A 355 3.41 19.19 -23.31
CA TRP A 355 3.78 17.93 -23.98
C TRP A 355 4.65 16.94 -23.15
N ARG A 356 5.12 17.32 -21.95
CA ARG A 356 5.76 16.42 -20.95
C ARG A 356 4.78 15.79 -19.95
N SER A 357 3.50 16.16 -20.01
CA SER A 357 2.39 15.73 -19.15
C SER A 357 1.27 15.10 -19.98
N GLN A 358 1.61 14.29 -21.00
CA GLN A 358 0.74 13.17 -21.35
C GLN A 358 0.79 12.17 -20.17
N GLY A 359 0.25 12.56 -19.02
CA GLY A 359 0.29 11.78 -17.80
C GLY A 359 -0.55 10.52 -18.01
N SER A 360 0.12 9.38 -18.04
CA SER A 360 -0.53 8.07 -17.99
C SER A 360 -1.50 8.05 -16.81
N PHE A 361 -2.80 7.94 -17.08
CA PHE A 361 -3.82 7.66 -16.06
C PHE A 361 -3.71 6.16 -15.77
N GLY A 362 -3.01 5.81 -14.70
CA GLY A 362 -2.84 4.45 -14.22
C GLY A 362 -3.52 4.28 -12.87
N ILE A 363 -4.24 3.17 -12.69
CA ILE A 363 -4.92 2.86 -11.43
C ILE A 363 -4.01 1.99 -10.55
N TRP A 364 -3.70 2.46 -9.35
CA TRP A 364 -2.85 1.74 -8.39
C TRP A 364 -3.65 0.92 -7.38
N SER A 365 -4.86 1.36 -7.04
CA SER A 365 -5.75 0.68 -6.11
C SER A 365 -7.21 0.88 -6.47
N ILE A 366 -8.01 -0.15 -6.22
CA ILE A 366 -9.45 -0.21 -6.51
C ILE A 366 -10.17 -0.88 -5.34
N ARG A 367 -11.33 -0.36 -4.93
CA ARG A 367 -12.21 -1.01 -3.93
C ARG A 367 -13.67 -0.89 -4.30
N PHE A 368 -14.40 -1.97 -4.09
CA PHE A 368 -15.86 -1.97 -4.09
C PHE A 368 -16.42 -1.27 -2.86
N SER A 369 -17.53 -0.57 -3.05
CA SER A 369 -18.38 -0.11 -1.96
C SER A 369 -19.04 -1.30 -1.25
N GLY A 370 -19.46 -1.07 -0.01
CA GLY A 370 -20.17 -2.05 0.81
C GLY A 370 -21.48 -2.59 0.22
N ASP A 371 -22.12 -1.82 -0.64
CA ASP A 371 -23.32 -2.21 -1.38
C ASP A 371 -23.01 -2.82 -2.77
N GLY A 372 -21.74 -2.84 -3.20
CA GLY A 372 -21.30 -3.38 -4.47
C GLY A 372 -21.66 -2.55 -5.71
N ARG A 373 -22.20 -1.33 -5.54
CA ARG A 373 -22.66 -0.48 -6.65
C ARG A 373 -21.61 0.48 -7.18
N GLU A 374 -20.72 0.95 -6.30
CA GLU A 374 -19.70 1.93 -6.63
C GLU A 374 -18.29 1.33 -6.54
N LEU A 375 -17.37 1.91 -7.30
CA LEU A 375 -15.93 1.68 -7.21
C LEU A 375 -15.21 2.96 -6.85
N VAL A 376 -14.19 2.85 -6.02
CA VAL A 376 -13.25 3.95 -5.74
C VAL A 376 -11.88 3.54 -6.24
N ALA A 377 -11.26 4.40 -7.04
CA ALA A 377 -9.93 4.20 -7.61
C ALA A 377 -8.95 5.31 -7.18
N GLY A 378 -7.72 4.90 -6.87
CA GLY A 378 -6.56 5.78 -6.70
C GLY A 378 -5.71 5.78 -7.97
N THR A 379 -5.34 6.98 -8.45
CA THR A 379 -4.71 7.16 -9.77
C THR A 379 -3.31 7.77 -9.68
N SER A 380 -2.50 7.57 -10.72
CA SER A 380 -1.24 8.30 -10.97
C SER A 380 -1.45 9.75 -11.42
N ALA A 381 -2.70 10.19 -11.66
CA ALA A 381 -3.03 11.57 -11.96
C ALA A 381 -3.34 12.38 -10.67
N ASP A 382 -2.79 11.95 -9.54
CA ASP A 382 -2.90 12.54 -8.20
C ASP A 382 -4.36 12.73 -7.73
N SER A 383 -5.24 11.89 -8.29
CA SER A 383 -6.68 12.03 -8.18
C SER A 383 -7.35 10.76 -7.66
N ILE A 384 -8.53 10.95 -7.07
CA ILE A 384 -9.43 9.90 -6.61
C ILE A 384 -10.67 9.94 -7.49
N VAL A 385 -11.06 8.76 -7.98
CA VAL A 385 -12.22 8.60 -8.85
C VAL A 385 -13.23 7.73 -8.16
N VAL A 386 -14.49 8.18 -8.14
CA VAL A 386 -15.64 7.38 -7.70
C VAL A 386 -16.53 7.13 -8.90
N TYR A 387 -16.72 5.86 -9.21
CA TYR A 387 -17.40 5.38 -10.39
C TYR A 387 -18.63 4.58 -9.98
N ASP A 388 -19.78 4.90 -10.56
CA ASP A 388 -21.00 4.10 -10.38
C ASP A 388 -21.12 3.08 -11.51
N ILE A 389 -21.22 1.80 -11.13
CA ILE A 389 -21.27 0.67 -12.05
C ILE A 389 -22.61 0.62 -12.78
N GLU A 390 -23.71 0.97 -12.09
CA GLU A 390 -25.07 0.89 -12.66
C GLU A 390 -25.27 1.97 -13.74
N SER A 391 -24.93 3.23 -13.46
CA SER A 391 -25.03 4.32 -14.44
C SER A 391 -23.88 4.37 -15.44
N ARG A 392 -22.78 3.63 -15.19
CA ARG A 392 -21.53 3.66 -15.98
C ARG A 392 -20.94 5.07 -16.10
N GLN A 393 -20.97 5.82 -15.00
CA GLN A 393 -20.48 7.20 -14.97
C GLN A 393 -19.55 7.42 -13.79
N VAL A 394 -18.53 8.27 -14.00
CA VAL A 394 -17.76 8.85 -12.91
C VAL A 394 -18.65 9.85 -12.18
N LEU A 395 -18.99 9.53 -10.93
CA LEU A 395 -19.73 10.42 -10.05
C LEU A 395 -18.85 11.57 -9.57
N HIS A 396 -17.58 11.27 -9.28
CA HIS A 396 -16.63 12.26 -8.78
C HIS A 396 -15.22 11.97 -9.24
N HIS A 397 -14.54 13.02 -9.65
CA HIS A 397 -13.12 13.01 -9.97
C HIS A 397 -12.46 14.16 -9.20
N VAL A 398 -11.69 13.83 -8.16
CA VAL A 398 -11.14 14.82 -7.23
C VAL A 398 -9.62 14.77 -7.27
N GLN A 399 -9.00 15.86 -7.74
CA GLN A 399 -7.58 16.14 -7.54
C GLN A 399 -7.39 16.64 -6.12
N GLY A 400 -6.97 15.73 -5.25
CA GLY A 400 -6.92 15.96 -3.82
C GLY A 400 -5.52 15.85 -3.24
N HIS A 401 -4.61 15.12 -3.90
CA HIS A 401 -3.25 14.87 -3.44
C HIS A 401 -2.23 15.60 -4.29
N ASP A 402 -1.02 15.78 -3.75
CA ASP A 402 0.08 16.46 -4.45
C ASP A 402 0.92 15.48 -5.31
N TYR A 403 0.73 14.17 -5.10
CA TYR A 403 1.40 13.06 -5.80
C TYR A 403 0.47 11.83 -5.93
N HIS A 404 0.97 10.77 -6.56
CA HIS A 404 0.22 9.57 -6.92
C HIS A 404 -0.55 8.96 -5.76
N VAL A 405 -1.80 8.59 -5.99
CA VAL A 405 -2.64 7.93 -4.99
C VAL A 405 -2.46 6.42 -5.12
N ASN A 406 -1.67 5.84 -4.23
CA ASN A 406 -1.31 4.43 -4.27
C ASN A 406 -2.38 3.51 -3.67
N ALA A 407 -3.21 4.04 -2.77
CA ALA A 407 -4.15 3.24 -2.01
C ALA A 407 -5.45 3.99 -1.75
N VAL A 408 -6.57 3.30 -1.88
CA VAL A 408 -7.90 3.80 -1.52
C VAL A 408 -8.68 2.73 -0.78
N CYS A 409 -9.54 3.14 0.15
CA CYS A 409 -10.49 2.23 0.77
C CYS A 409 -11.73 2.97 1.30
N PHE A 410 -12.82 2.24 1.45
CA PHE A 410 -13.99 2.71 2.19
C PHE A 410 -13.75 2.57 3.69
N ALA A 411 -14.23 3.55 4.46
CA ALA A 411 -14.06 3.52 5.90
C ALA A 411 -14.94 2.45 6.57
N ASP A 412 -16.15 2.23 6.06
CA ASP A 412 -17.12 1.31 6.61
C ASP A 412 -17.60 0.35 5.53
N LYS A 413 -17.73 -0.93 5.88
CA LYS A 413 -18.28 -1.96 4.98
C LYS A 413 -19.78 -1.79 4.78
N SER A 414 -20.48 -1.10 5.67
CA SER A 414 -21.93 -0.89 5.60
C SER A 414 -22.34 0.46 5.00
N SER A 415 -21.40 1.42 4.92
CA SER A 415 -21.68 2.78 4.47
C SER A 415 -20.63 3.28 3.47
N PRO A 416 -21.04 3.68 2.25
CA PRO A 416 -20.10 4.18 1.24
C PRO A 416 -19.70 5.66 1.46
N HIS A 417 -20.12 6.30 2.55
CA HIS A 417 -20.04 7.76 2.69
C HIS A 417 -18.65 8.31 2.97
N ILE A 418 -17.76 7.54 3.58
CA ILE A 418 -16.42 7.99 3.93
C ILE A 418 -15.40 7.13 3.17
N VAL A 419 -14.47 7.82 2.50
CA VAL A 419 -13.40 7.22 1.71
C VAL A 419 -12.06 7.72 2.26
N TYR A 420 -11.08 6.83 2.32
CA TYR A 420 -9.70 7.14 2.63
C TYR A 420 -8.82 6.99 1.40
N SER A 421 -7.81 7.85 1.29
CA SER A 421 -6.82 7.80 0.23
C SER A 421 -5.41 8.03 0.78
N GLY A 422 -4.45 7.22 0.32
CA GLY A 422 -3.04 7.29 0.69
C GLY A 422 -2.19 7.58 -0.53
N SER A 423 -1.28 8.53 -0.40
CA SER A 423 -0.49 9.05 -1.51
C SER A 423 1.01 9.05 -1.23
N ASP A 424 1.76 9.19 -2.31
CA ASP A 424 3.19 9.52 -2.28
C ASP A 424 3.49 10.90 -1.69
N ASP A 425 2.48 11.72 -1.43
CA ASP A 425 2.59 12.98 -0.68
C ASP A 425 2.76 12.82 0.84
N SER A 426 2.97 11.58 1.31
CA SER A 426 3.09 11.14 2.72
C SER A 426 1.86 11.35 3.59
N THR A 427 0.74 11.78 3.01
CA THR A 427 -0.50 12.01 3.75
C THR A 427 -1.56 10.97 3.45
N ILE A 428 -2.49 10.84 4.38
CA ILE A 428 -3.73 10.10 4.18
C ILE A 428 -4.87 11.09 4.31
N LYS A 429 -5.70 11.21 3.28
CA LYS A 429 -6.83 12.14 3.27
C LYS A 429 -8.15 11.39 3.47
N VAL A 430 -9.06 12.05 4.17
CA VAL A 430 -10.42 11.58 4.44
C VAL A 430 -11.37 12.37 3.57
N TRP A 431 -12.27 11.68 2.89
CA TRP A 431 -13.26 12.26 2.00
C TRP A 431 -14.66 11.88 2.46
N ASP A 432 -15.52 12.88 2.68
CA ASP A 432 -16.95 12.64 2.80
C ASP A 432 -17.58 12.80 1.41
N ARG A 433 -18.25 11.74 0.92
CA ARG A 433 -18.93 11.71 -0.38
C ARG A 433 -19.87 12.90 -0.57
N ARG A 434 -20.52 13.37 0.52
CA ARG A 434 -21.48 14.49 0.48
C ARG A 434 -20.82 15.84 0.22
N SER A 435 -19.55 16.00 0.60
CA SER A 435 -18.77 17.22 0.37
C SER A 435 -17.70 17.08 -0.71
N MET A 436 -17.56 15.89 -1.29
CA MET A 436 -16.49 15.56 -2.23
C MET A 436 -16.53 16.40 -3.51
N GLY A 437 -17.73 16.80 -3.96
CA GLY A 437 -17.90 17.73 -5.09
C GLY A 437 -17.31 19.13 -4.86
N SER A 438 -17.01 19.51 -3.61
CA SER A 438 -16.32 20.77 -3.31
C SER A 438 -14.79 20.70 -3.48
N GLY A 439 -14.24 19.51 -3.75
CA GLY A 439 -12.80 19.27 -3.86
C GLY A 439 -12.05 19.44 -2.54
N ARG A 440 -12.75 19.46 -1.39
CA ARG A 440 -12.15 19.60 -0.06
C ARG A 440 -12.16 18.28 0.68
N GLU A 441 -10.99 17.94 1.21
CA GLU A 441 -10.78 16.87 2.17
C GLU A 441 -11.47 17.21 3.51
N ALA A 442 -12.13 16.21 4.10
CA ALA A 442 -12.82 16.32 5.38
C ALA A 442 -11.83 16.27 6.56
N GLY A 443 -10.71 15.58 6.39
CA GLY A 443 -9.63 15.50 7.36
C GLY A 443 -8.36 14.92 6.75
N VAL A 444 -7.24 15.05 7.46
CA VAL A 444 -5.92 14.60 7.03
C VAL A 444 -5.20 13.93 8.18
N PHE A 445 -4.58 12.78 7.91
CA PHE A 445 -3.59 12.17 8.78
C PHE A 445 -2.19 12.51 8.28
N VAL A 446 -1.35 12.90 9.23
CA VAL A 446 0.02 13.35 9.00
C VAL A 446 0.90 12.60 9.98
N GLY A 447 1.96 11.97 9.49
CA GLY A 447 2.91 11.28 10.37
C GLY A 447 3.86 10.32 9.66
N HIS A 448 3.51 9.86 8.45
CA HIS A 448 4.48 9.23 7.56
C HIS A 448 5.48 10.28 7.05
N LEU A 449 6.72 9.86 6.82
CA LEU A 449 7.78 10.74 6.30
C LEU A 449 8.06 10.56 4.82
N GLU A 450 7.57 9.45 4.27
CA GLU A 450 7.71 9.02 2.90
C GLU A 450 6.35 8.56 2.39
N GLY A 451 6.24 8.31 1.08
CA GLY A 451 4.98 7.94 0.44
C GLY A 451 4.28 6.72 1.06
N VAL A 452 2.95 6.79 1.14
CA VAL A 452 2.10 5.71 1.63
C VAL A 452 1.95 4.64 0.55
N THR A 453 2.24 3.39 0.90
CA THR A 453 2.19 2.25 -0.04
C THR A 453 0.83 1.56 -0.09
N TYR A 454 0.16 1.44 1.06
CA TYR A 454 -1.13 0.77 1.17
C TYR A 454 -1.90 1.28 2.38
N ILE A 455 -3.23 1.10 2.32
CA ILE A 455 -4.16 1.42 3.39
C ILE A 455 -5.18 0.30 3.51
N ASP A 456 -5.48 -0.07 4.75
CA ASP A 456 -6.58 -0.97 5.06
C ASP A 456 -7.51 -0.38 6.13
N SER A 457 -8.81 -0.65 6.00
CA SER A 457 -9.82 -0.20 6.94
C SER A 457 -10.29 -1.36 7.81
N LYS A 458 -10.51 -1.11 9.11
CA LYS A 458 -11.17 -2.09 9.97
C LYS A 458 -12.61 -2.38 9.53
N GLY A 459 -13.20 -1.49 8.72
CA GLY A 459 -14.59 -1.58 8.27
C GLY A 459 -15.61 -1.11 9.30
N ASP A 460 -15.18 -0.38 10.32
CA ASP A 460 -16.04 0.20 11.36
C ASP A 460 -16.20 1.72 11.25
N GLY A 461 -15.66 2.33 10.19
CA GLY A 461 -15.70 3.77 9.98
C GLY A 461 -14.80 4.58 10.90
N ARG A 462 -13.94 3.94 11.72
CA ARG A 462 -13.13 4.63 12.74
C ARG A 462 -11.64 4.38 12.62
N TYR A 463 -11.23 3.12 12.49
CA TYR A 463 -9.81 2.77 12.52
C TYR A 463 -9.28 2.41 11.14
N ILE A 464 -8.09 2.94 10.84
CA ILE A 464 -7.39 2.77 9.56
C ILE A 464 -5.93 2.39 9.82
N LEU A 465 -5.41 1.48 9.02
CA LEU A 465 -4.00 1.13 8.95
C LEU A 465 -3.39 1.69 7.69
N SER A 466 -2.13 2.09 7.78
CA SER A 466 -1.32 2.46 6.63
C SER A 466 0.06 1.89 6.72
N ASN A 467 0.63 1.57 5.56
CA ASN A 467 2.01 1.15 5.42
C ASN A 467 2.80 2.19 4.62
N GLY A 468 3.95 2.62 5.13
CA GLY A 468 4.75 3.68 4.52
C GLY A 468 6.08 3.18 3.96
N LYS A 469 6.60 3.89 2.95
CA LYS A 469 7.98 3.72 2.44
C LYS A 469 9.05 4.08 3.50
N ASP A 470 8.63 4.69 4.61
CA ASP A 470 9.44 4.99 5.80
C ASP A 470 9.68 3.77 6.71
N GLN A 471 9.39 2.56 6.22
CA GLN A 471 9.55 1.29 6.94
C GLN A 471 8.70 1.23 8.22
N SER A 472 7.60 1.99 8.26
CA SER A 472 6.67 2.01 9.38
C SER A 472 5.25 1.71 8.93
N MET A 473 4.51 1.00 9.78
CA MET A 473 3.07 0.83 9.65
C MET A 473 2.42 1.61 10.78
N LYS A 474 1.33 2.32 10.52
CA LYS A 474 0.68 3.20 11.50
C LYS A 474 -0.81 2.89 11.61
N LEU A 475 -1.32 2.93 12.84
CA LEU A 475 -2.74 2.87 13.15
C LEU A 475 -3.24 4.29 13.44
N TRP A 476 -4.37 4.65 12.84
CA TRP A 476 -5.01 5.95 13.04
C TRP A 476 -6.44 5.79 13.53
N ASP A 477 -6.90 6.75 14.33
CA ASP A 477 -8.29 6.92 14.72
C ASP A 477 -8.85 8.15 14.00
N LEU A 478 -9.97 8.00 13.30
CA LEU A 478 -10.65 9.08 12.59
C LEU A 478 -10.89 10.32 13.46
N ARG A 479 -11.07 10.15 14.77
CA ARG A 479 -11.28 11.26 15.71
C ARG A 479 -10.04 12.13 15.92
N MET A 480 -8.86 11.61 15.58
CA MET A 480 -7.57 12.30 15.69
C MET A 480 -7.14 12.92 14.35
N ALA A 481 -7.93 12.77 13.29
CA ALA A 481 -7.66 13.41 12.00
C ALA A 481 -7.61 14.93 12.16
N LYS A 482 -6.58 15.56 11.57
CA LYS A 482 -6.47 17.02 11.54
C LYS A 482 -7.50 17.56 10.56
N SER A 483 -8.08 18.72 10.88
CA SER A 483 -8.92 19.44 9.92
C SER A 483 -8.10 19.92 8.72
N SER A 484 -8.76 20.07 7.56
CA SER A 484 -8.12 20.63 6.36
C SER A 484 -7.52 22.02 6.58
N ALA A 485 -8.13 22.86 7.43
CA ALA A 485 -7.59 24.16 7.78
C ALA A 485 -6.27 24.05 8.55
N GLN A 486 -6.21 23.24 9.61
CA GLN A 486 -5.00 23.00 10.39
C GLN A 486 -3.87 22.44 9.53
N PHE A 487 -4.18 21.49 8.64
CA PHE A 487 -3.21 20.91 7.73
C PHE A 487 -2.59 21.94 6.76
N ARG A 488 -3.37 22.92 6.31
CA ARG A 488 -2.90 24.00 5.41
C ARG A 488 -2.04 25.04 6.14
N GLU A 489 -2.26 25.23 7.43
CA GLU A 489 -1.42 26.10 8.27
C GLU A 489 -0.06 25.46 8.59
N GLU A 490 0.02 24.13 8.63
CA GLU A 490 1.27 23.39 8.80
C GLU A 490 2.19 23.51 7.56
N SER A 491 3.46 23.84 7.79
CA SER A 491 4.42 24.14 6.73
C SER A 491 4.67 22.93 5.81
N PRO A 492 4.66 23.10 4.47
CA PRO A 492 4.93 22.00 3.52
C PRO A 492 6.27 21.30 3.75
N HIS A 493 7.28 22.04 4.20
CA HIS A 493 8.63 21.54 4.49
C HIS A 493 8.70 20.60 5.71
N GLN A 494 7.64 20.53 6.52
CA GLN A 494 7.59 19.59 7.64
C GLN A 494 7.05 18.22 7.22
N ARG A 495 6.42 18.11 6.03
CA ARG A 495 5.65 16.95 5.59
C ARG A 495 6.52 15.79 5.09
N ASN A 496 7.67 16.09 4.48
CA ASN A 496 8.61 15.10 3.97
C ASN A 496 10.03 15.46 4.39
N ILE A 497 10.83 14.44 4.75
CA ILE A 497 12.27 14.60 4.73
C ILE A 497 12.63 14.68 3.25
N GLY A 498 12.93 15.87 2.73
CA GLY A 498 13.20 16.11 1.31
C GLY A 498 14.46 15.40 0.80
N GLY A 499 14.41 14.07 0.67
CA GLY A 499 15.51 13.23 0.23
C GLY A 499 15.11 12.40 -0.98
N THR A 500 16.06 12.24 -1.89
CA THR A 500 16.07 11.44 -3.12
C THR A 500 15.94 9.93 -2.84
N PHE A 501 15.20 9.51 -1.81
CA PHE A 501 15.10 8.10 -1.43
C PHE A 501 14.17 7.36 -2.38
N ASP A 502 14.73 6.44 -3.16
CA ASP A 502 13.93 5.52 -3.98
C ASP A 502 13.82 4.15 -3.30
N TYR A 503 12.65 3.89 -2.72
CA TYR A 503 12.32 2.62 -2.06
C TYR A 503 12.50 1.37 -2.96
N ARG A 504 12.59 1.54 -4.29
CA ARG A 504 12.74 0.42 -5.24
C ARG A 504 14.15 -0.15 -5.25
N THR A 505 15.16 0.69 -5.03
CA THR A 505 16.58 0.35 -5.24
C THR A 505 17.43 0.62 -4.00
N GLU A 506 17.10 1.65 -3.24
CA GLU A 506 17.91 2.11 -2.11
C GLU A 506 17.54 1.40 -0.81
N ALA A 507 18.54 1.22 0.06
CA ALA A 507 18.30 0.79 1.42
C ALA A 507 17.89 1.98 2.29
N TYR A 508 16.88 1.81 3.13
CA TYR A 508 16.46 2.86 4.06
C TYR A 508 17.40 2.94 5.26
N ASP A 509 17.98 4.11 5.50
CA ASP A 509 18.83 4.36 6.67
C ASP A 509 17.98 4.64 7.91
N GLU A 510 17.68 3.58 8.67
CA GLU A 510 16.94 3.67 9.94
C GLU A 510 17.65 4.53 10.99
N GLU A 511 18.97 4.71 10.92
CA GLU A 511 19.71 5.54 11.89
C GLU A 511 19.41 7.03 11.72
N ASN A 512 19.17 7.47 10.48
CA ASN A 512 18.84 8.85 10.16
C ASN A 512 17.36 9.20 10.33
N TRP A 513 16.52 8.22 10.64
CA TRP A 513 15.09 8.41 10.78
C TRP A 513 14.69 9.03 12.13
N ASP A 514 13.82 10.05 12.10
CA ASP A 514 13.21 10.71 13.27
C ASP A 514 11.68 10.77 13.08
N PRO A 515 10.85 10.59 14.14
CA PRO A 515 9.40 10.70 14.00
C PRO A 515 8.96 12.08 13.48
N HIS A 516 7.90 12.07 12.67
CA HIS A 516 7.31 13.31 12.18
C HIS A 516 6.84 14.20 13.35
N PRO A 517 7.23 15.49 13.43
CA PRO A 517 6.88 16.36 14.56
C PRO A 517 5.37 16.53 14.81
N GLY A 518 4.58 16.45 13.74
CA GLY A 518 3.12 16.54 13.78
C GLY A 518 2.38 15.20 13.64
N ASP A 519 3.02 14.08 13.98
CA ASP A 519 2.44 12.73 13.90
C ASP A 519 1.15 12.63 14.75
N ASN A 520 0.03 12.28 14.11
CA ASN A 520 -1.26 12.02 14.78
C ASN A 520 -1.68 10.53 14.76
N SER A 521 -0.73 9.61 14.57
CA SER A 521 -0.96 8.18 14.70
C SER A 521 -1.13 7.76 16.16
N VAL A 522 -1.94 6.73 16.38
CA VAL A 522 -2.18 6.13 17.70
C VAL A 522 -1.06 5.15 18.05
N VAL A 523 -0.68 4.32 17.07
CA VAL A 523 0.36 3.30 17.25
C VAL A 523 1.20 3.24 15.99
N THR A 524 2.52 3.15 16.17
CA THR A 524 3.48 2.89 15.08
C THR A 524 4.10 1.50 15.28
N PHE A 525 3.95 0.65 14.28
CA PHE A 525 4.55 -0.68 14.15
C PHE A 525 5.84 -0.59 13.34
N ARG A 526 6.85 -1.34 13.78
CA ARG A 526 8.19 -1.33 13.20
C ARG A 526 8.78 -2.74 13.14
N GLY A 527 9.82 -2.89 12.34
CA GLY A 527 10.62 -4.11 12.20
C GLY A 527 10.50 -4.76 10.83
N HIS A 528 9.45 -4.45 10.06
CA HIS A 528 9.32 -4.89 8.68
C HIS A 528 9.97 -3.90 7.72
N LYS A 529 10.41 -4.43 6.57
CA LYS A 529 10.97 -3.66 5.46
C LYS A 529 9.95 -3.47 4.34
N VAL A 530 9.70 -2.22 3.96
CA VAL A 530 8.83 -1.75 2.88
C VAL A 530 9.69 -1.24 1.73
N LEU A 531 10.28 -2.16 0.96
CA LEU A 531 11.19 -1.86 -0.16
C LEU A 531 10.76 -2.65 -1.40
N ARG A 532 11.31 -2.28 -2.56
CA ARG A 532 11.13 -2.89 -3.89
C ARG A 532 9.74 -2.73 -4.49
N THR A 533 8.70 -2.82 -3.66
CA THR A 533 7.30 -2.81 -4.09
C THR A 533 6.40 -2.14 -3.05
N LEU A 534 5.18 -1.77 -3.43
CA LEU A 534 4.16 -1.21 -2.53
C LEU A 534 3.58 -2.29 -1.59
N ILE A 535 4.30 -2.65 -0.54
CA ILE A 535 3.89 -3.74 0.36
C ILE A 535 2.60 -3.40 1.10
N ARG A 536 1.72 -4.38 1.24
CA ARG A 536 0.40 -4.20 1.84
C ARG A 536 0.38 -4.55 3.33
N CYS A 537 -0.59 -3.98 4.01
CA CYS A 537 -0.89 -4.23 5.41
C CYS A 537 -2.39 -4.45 5.58
N HIS A 538 -2.78 -5.27 6.55
CA HIS A 538 -4.18 -5.57 6.81
C HIS A 538 -4.48 -5.74 8.30
N PHE A 539 -5.74 -5.50 8.66
CA PHE A 539 -6.30 -5.97 9.92
C PHE A 539 -6.54 -7.48 9.86
N SER A 540 -6.35 -8.14 10.99
CA SER A 540 -6.82 -9.52 11.15
C SER A 540 -8.35 -9.61 11.05
N PRO A 541 -8.90 -10.72 10.52
CA PRO A 541 -10.32 -10.81 10.24
C PRO A 541 -11.17 -10.67 11.51
N PRO A 542 -12.31 -9.95 11.44
CA PRO A 542 -13.18 -9.76 12.60
C PRO A 542 -13.80 -11.09 13.07
N SER A 543 -14.01 -12.04 12.18
CA SER A 543 -14.62 -13.35 12.45
C SER A 543 -13.69 -14.32 13.19
N SER A 544 -12.39 -14.36 12.88
CA SER A 544 -11.44 -15.32 13.48
C SER A 544 -10.78 -14.79 14.76
N THR A 545 -10.35 -13.52 14.73
CA THR A 545 -9.50 -12.92 15.77
C THR A 545 -10.07 -11.61 16.32
N ASN A 546 -11.25 -11.19 15.84
CA ASN A 546 -11.89 -9.91 16.18
C ASN A 546 -10.93 -8.72 15.98
N SER A 547 -10.17 -8.74 14.89
CA SER A 547 -9.19 -7.70 14.52
C SER A 547 -8.13 -7.40 15.57
N ARG A 548 -7.79 -8.36 16.45
CA ARG A 548 -6.77 -8.18 17.50
C ARG A 548 -5.38 -7.88 16.96
N TYR A 549 -5.05 -8.48 15.83
CA TYR A 549 -3.74 -8.35 15.19
C TYR A 549 -3.79 -7.47 13.97
N VAL A 550 -2.63 -6.92 13.65
CA VAL A 550 -2.35 -6.24 12.40
C VAL A 550 -1.15 -6.93 11.78
N TYR A 551 -1.10 -7.04 10.46
CA TYR A 551 -0.03 -7.75 9.79
C TYR A 551 0.36 -7.10 8.47
N SER A 552 1.60 -7.32 8.06
CA SER A 552 2.15 -6.79 6.82
C SER A 552 3.19 -7.75 6.26
N GLY A 553 3.27 -7.79 4.93
CA GLY A 553 4.39 -8.43 4.25
C GLY A 553 5.69 -7.65 4.45
N SER A 554 6.78 -8.19 3.95
CA SER A 554 8.07 -7.49 3.97
C SER A 554 9.00 -7.94 2.85
N ALA A 555 9.85 -7.00 2.43
CA ALA A 555 10.89 -7.22 1.43
C ALA A 555 12.00 -8.18 1.89
N ASP A 556 12.07 -8.49 3.19
CA ASP A 556 12.97 -9.53 3.73
C ASP A 556 12.45 -10.96 3.50
N GLY A 557 11.22 -11.11 3.02
CA GLY A 557 10.57 -12.39 2.76
C GLY A 557 9.74 -12.90 3.93
N LYS A 558 9.41 -12.07 4.92
CA LYS A 558 8.61 -12.43 6.08
C LYS A 558 7.24 -11.76 6.08
N VAL A 559 6.29 -12.37 6.78
CA VAL A 559 5.07 -11.71 7.24
C VAL A 559 5.19 -11.47 8.72
N TYR A 560 5.03 -10.21 9.12
CA TYR A 560 5.05 -9.80 10.52
C TYR A 560 3.63 -9.64 11.02
N VAL A 561 3.34 -10.21 12.19
CA VAL A 561 2.04 -10.10 12.86
C VAL A 561 2.27 -9.43 14.20
N TRP A 562 1.63 -8.27 14.41
CA TRP A 562 1.73 -7.51 15.65
C TRP A 562 0.39 -7.51 16.41
N ASN A 563 0.49 -7.45 17.73
CA ASN A 563 -0.63 -6.97 18.55
C ASN A 563 -0.76 -5.46 18.38
N LEU A 564 -1.93 -4.91 18.70
CA LEU A 564 -2.20 -3.46 18.61
C LEU A 564 -1.34 -2.58 19.53
N ASP A 565 -0.63 -3.16 20.52
CA ASP A 565 0.36 -2.45 21.33
C ASP A 565 1.75 -2.33 20.68
N ALA A 566 1.85 -2.68 19.39
CA ALA A 566 3.09 -2.79 18.62
C ALA A 566 4.05 -3.91 19.06
N THR A 567 3.64 -4.80 19.96
CA THR A 567 4.43 -6.00 20.26
C THR A 567 4.30 -7.01 19.12
N LEU A 568 5.43 -7.64 18.78
CA LEU A 568 5.45 -8.71 17.78
C LEU A 568 4.76 -9.94 18.38
N ALA A 569 3.69 -10.40 17.73
CA ALA A 569 2.91 -11.57 18.14
C ALA A 569 3.40 -12.84 17.45
N GLY A 570 3.80 -12.74 16.18
CA GLY A 570 4.31 -13.85 15.39
C GLY A 570 5.05 -13.38 14.13
N THR A 571 5.83 -14.27 13.55
CA THR A 571 6.53 -14.03 12.29
C THR A 571 6.50 -15.31 11.46
N ILE A 572 6.14 -15.15 10.20
CA ILE A 572 6.05 -16.24 9.22
C ILE A 572 7.18 -16.02 8.21
N ASP A 573 8.17 -16.92 8.19
CA ASP A 573 9.29 -16.84 7.26
C ASP A 573 8.97 -17.54 5.93
N VAL A 574 8.42 -16.78 4.98
CA VAL A 574 8.08 -17.29 3.65
C VAL A 574 9.34 -17.59 2.83
N LYS A 575 10.43 -16.89 3.09
CA LYS A 575 11.71 -17.14 2.43
C LYS A 575 12.24 -18.51 2.82
N GLU A 576 12.24 -18.83 4.11
CA GLU A 576 12.64 -20.15 4.62
C GLU A 576 11.78 -21.25 3.99
N ALA A 577 10.45 -21.09 4.03
CA ALA A 577 9.51 -22.07 3.50
C ALA A 577 9.66 -22.34 1.98
N THR A 578 10.13 -21.35 1.23
CA THR A 578 10.21 -21.46 -0.24
C THR A 578 11.62 -21.67 -0.78
N MET A 579 12.65 -21.52 0.04
CA MET A 579 14.02 -21.61 -0.42
C MET A 579 14.31 -22.98 -1.06
N GLY A 580 14.76 -22.98 -2.31
CA GLY A 580 15.13 -24.21 -3.02
C GLY A 580 13.95 -25.03 -3.59
N THR A 581 12.71 -24.58 -3.39
CA THR A 581 11.50 -25.25 -3.93
C THR A 581 11.38 -25.18 -5.46
N ARG A 582 12.13 -24.30 -6.11
CA ARG A 582 12.12 -24.17 -7.58
C ARG A 582 13.52 -24.20 -8.16
N ARG A 583 13.70 -25.01 -9.20
CA ARG A 583 14.96 -25.06 -9.95
C ARG A 583 15.21 -23.76 -10.69
N ARG A 584 16.48 -23.42 -10.88
CA ARG A 584 16.90 -22.27 -11.69
C ARG A 584 16.59 -22.57 -13.16
N ASP A 585 15.86 -21.68 -13.82
CA ASP A 585 15.45 -21.80 -15.22
C ASP A 585 16.14 -20.73 -16.08
N ARG A 586 16.30 -20.99 -17.40
CA ARG A 586 16.92 -20.09 -18.39
C ARG A 586 16.17 -18.77 -18.54
N ARG A 587 14.88 -18.72 -18.18
CA ARG A 587 14.04 -17.51 -18.16
C ARG A 587 14.23 -16.61 -16.94
N THR A 588 15.07 -16.99 -15.97
CA THR A 588 15.38 -16.13 -14.82
C THR A 588 16.09 -14.87 -15.32
N ARG A 589 15.41 -13.72 -15.33
CA ARG A 589 15.99 -12.45 -15.77
C ARG A 589 17.00 -11.97 -14.74
N HIS A 590 18.20 -11.63 -15.19
CA HIS A 590 19.23 -10.98 -14.39
C HIS A 590 18.95 -9.48 -14.30
N TRP A 591 18.06 -9.07 -13.41
CA TRP A 591 17.95 -7.66 -13.02
C TRP A 591 18.46 -7.54 -11.58
N PHE A 592 19.36 -6.59 -11.35
CA PHE A 592 20.10 -6.27 -10.12
C PHE A 592 21.46 -6.97 -9.92
N ASP A 593 22.47 -6.13 -9.75
CA ASP A 593 23.90 -6.40 -9.52
C ASP A 593 24.19 -6.86 -8.07
N GLU A 594 23.30 -7.66 -7.48
CA GLU A 594 23.55 -8.37 -6.22
C GLU A 594 23.79 -9.86 -6.51
N PRO A 595 24.69 -10.55 -5.79
CA PRO A 595 25.23 -11.83 -6.22
C PRO A 595 24.16 -12.92 -6.25
N SER A 596 23.57 -13.16 -7.44
CA SER A 596 22.87 -14.36 -7.92
C SER A 596 22.23 -15.30 -6.86
N GLY A 597 21.48 -14.74 -5.91
CA GLY A 597 20.89 -15.47 -4.78
C GLY A 597 19.38 -15.68 -4.88
N TRP A 598 18.84 -16.52 -3.99
CA TRP A 598 17.40 -16.67 -3.78
C TRP A 598 16.85 -15.45 -3.02
N GLY A 599 15.91 -14.73 -3.64
CA GLY A 599 15.25 -13.58 -3.05
C GLY A 599 13.75 -13.83 -2.91
N THR A 600 13.19 -13.43 -1.77
CA THR A 600 11.75 -13.47 -1.53
C THR A 600 11.31 -12.12 -1.00
N CYS A 601 10.26 -11.56 -1.57
CA CYS A 601 9.64 -10.30 -1.14
C CYS A 601 8.14 -10.55 -1.00
N VAL A 602 7.62 -10.53 0.22
CA VAL A 602 6.19 -10.73 0.46
C VAL A 602 5.48 -9.40 0.26
N ARG A 603 4.66 -9.32 -0.80
CA ARG A 603 3.96 -8.09 -1.16
C ARG A 603 2.61 -7.99 -0.48
N ASP A 604 1.87 -9.09 -0.42
CA ASP A 604 0.54 -9.16 0.19
C ASP A 604 0.42 -10.41 1.05
N ALA A 605 -0.40 -10.33 2.08
CA ALA A 605 -0.76 -11.48 2.90
C ALA A 605 -2.26 -11.41 3.18
N SER A 606 -2.92 -12.56 3.31
CA SER A 606 -4.35 -12.62 3.59
C SER A 606 -4.63 -13.73 4.60
N TRP A 607 -5.25 -13.35 5.71
CA TRP A 607 -5.69 -14.29 6.75
C TRP A 607 -7.09 -14.79 6.44
N HIS A 608 -7.28 -16.11 6.47
CA HIS A 608 -8.59 -16.73 6.33
C HIS A 608 -9.57 -16.29 7.45
N PRO A 609 -10.82 -15.93 7.12
CA PRO A 609 -11.77 -15.38 8.10
C PRO A 609 -12.27 -16.39 9.13
N SER A 610 -12.26 -17.69 8.84
CA SER A 610 -12.83 -18.72 9.74
C SER A 610 -11.85 -19.80 10.18
N ALA A 611 -10.65 -19.84 9.60
CA ALA A 611 -9.64 -20.87 9.86
C ALA A 611 -8.31 -20.21 10.24
N PRO A 612 -7.47 -20.85 11.08
CA PRO A 612 -6.17 -20.31 11.47
C PRO A 612 -5.13 -20.54 10.37
N VAL A 613 -5.43 -20.04 9.17
CA VAL A 613 -4.61 -20.18 7.96
C VAL A 613 -4.36 -18.79 7.39
N MET A 614 -3.14 -18.56 6.92
CA MET A 614 -2.75 -17.33 6.23
C MET A 614 -2.05 -17.67 4.92
N VAL A 615 -2.33 -16.89 3.88
CA VAL A 615 -1.67 -16.99 2.59
C VAL A 615 -0.76 -15.80 2.41
N ALA A 616 0.49 -16.06 2.04
CA ALA A 616 1.44 -15.01 1.70
C ALA A 616 1.71 -15.03 0.18
N SER A 617 1.42 -13.92 -0.48
CA SER A 617 1.67 -13.66 -1.90
C SER A 617 2.99 -12.90 -2.05
N ALA A 618 3.95 -13.55 -2.69
CA ALA A 618 5.34 -13.08 -2.72
C ALA A 618 5.93 -13.13 -4.13
N TRP A 619 6.88 -12.23 -4.36
CA TRP A 619 7.89 -12.40 -5.40
C TRP A 619 8.95 -13.35 -4.86
N ASN A 620 9.40 -14.27 -5.69
CA ASN A 620 10.20 -15.39 -5.24
C ASN A 620 11.18 -15.90 -6.30
N GLY A 621 12.12 -16.72 -5.87
CA GLY A 621 13.12 -17.34 -6.71
C GLY A 621 14.38 -16.50 -6.90
N TYR A 622 15.21 -16.93 -7.85
CA TYR A 622 16.43 -16.21 -8.20
C TYR A 622 16.08 -14.84 -8.77
N SER A 623 16.71 -13.80 -8.23
CA SER A 623 16.43 -12.39 -8.57
C SER A 623 14.96 -11.97 -8.39
N MET A 624 14.16 -12.70 -7.58
CA MET A 624 12.72 -12.44 -7.37
C MET A 624 11.90 -12.41 -8.67
N ALA A 625 12.36 -13.08 -9.72
CA ALA A 625 11.72 -13.03 -11.03
C ALA A 625 10.43 -13.86 -11.15
N ARG A 626 10.10 -14.69 -10.14
CA ARG A 626 8.93 -15.58 -10.13
C ARG A 626 7.98 -15.20 -9.01
N GLY A 627 6.83 -15.86 -8.94
CA GLY A 627 5.83 -15.63 -7.89
C GLY A 627 5.47 -16.89 -7.12
N THR A 628 5.07 -16.74 -5.86
CA THR A 628 4.49 -17.82 -5.05
C THR A 628 3.34 -17.32 -4.18
N CYS A 629 2.31 -18.15 -4.03
CA CYS A 629 1.34 -18.05 -2.93
C CYS A 629 1.61 -19.23 -2.00
N THR A 630 1.96 -18.94 -0.75
CA THR A 630 2.26 -19.95 0.27
C THR A 630 1.18 -19.98 1.32
N LEU A 631 0.64 -21.17 1.60
CA LEU A 631 -0.38 -21.39 2.61
C LEU A 631 0.30 -21.84 3.91
N HIS A 632 0.07 -21.09 4.99
CA HIS A 632 0.64 -21.33 6.32
C HIS A 632 -0.49 -21.58 7.31
N ALA A 633 -0.42 -22.66 8.07
CA ALA A 633 -1.39 -22.98 9.11
C ALA A 633 -0.80 -22.83 10.51
N PHE A 634 -1.68 -22.78 11.52
CA PHE A 634 -1.27 -22.82 12.92
C PHE A 634 -0.82 -24.22 13.33
N ASN A 635 0.43 -24.32 13.81
CA ASN A 635 0.97 -25.53 14.42
C ASN A 635 1.42 -25.22 15.86
N GLU A 636 0.96 -25.98 16.84
CA GLU A 636 1.34 -25.79 18.26
C GLU A 636 2.76 -26.33 18.54
N SER A 637 3.19 -27.35 17.79
CA SER A 637 4.52 -27.95 17.85
C SER A 637 5.06 -28.22 16.43
N PRO A 638 6.37 -28.02 16.18
CA PRO A 638 6.99 -28.47 14.93
C PRO A 638 6.96 -30.01 14.77
N ASP A 639 6.87 -30.75 15.87
CA ASP A 639 6.82 -32.23 15.93
C ASP A 639 5.39 -32.79 16.03
N ASP A 640 4.36 -32.01 15.69
CA ASP A 640 2.97 -32.48 15.79
C ASP A 640 2.67 -33.50 14.68
N GLU A 641 2.80 -34.79 14.99
CA GLU A 641 2.65 -35.94 14.08
C GLU A 641 1.20 -36.18 13.58
N VAL A 642 0.24 -35.31 13.93
CA VAL A 642 -1.20 -35.58 13.76
C VAL A 642 -1.72 -35.21 12.39
N ASP A 643 -1.13 -34.23 11.71
CA ASP A 643 -1.51 -33.87 10.34
C ASP A 643 -0.47 -34.38 9.33
N PRO A 644 -0.90 -35.00 8.21
CA PRO A 644 0.05 -35.44 7.19
C PRO A 644 0.85 -34.25 6.69
N ASP A 645 2.14 -34.45 6.42
CA ASP A 645 3.02 -33.48 5.76
C ASP A 645 2.48 -33.17 4.35
N MET A 646 1.44 -32.35 4.27
CA MET A 646 1.12 -31.60 3.06
C MET A 646 2.22 -30.56 3.00
N GLN A 647 3.31 -30.85 2.33
CA GLN A 647 4.28 -29.85 1.86
C GLN A 647 4.24 -29.92 0.35
N ARG A 648 3.07 -29.62 -0.22
CA ARG A 648 2.83 -29.89 -1.63
C ARG A 648 3.22 -28.68 -2.45
N SER A 649 4.29 -28.81 -3.23
CA SER A 649 4.63 -27.85 -4.28
C SER A 649 3.76 -28.11 -5.53
N VAL A 650 3.00 -27.11 -5.96
CA VAL A 650 2.10 -27.20 -7.12
C VAL A 650 2.26 -26.01 -8.06
N ASN A 651 1.87 -26.19 -9.31
CA ASN A 651 1.78 -25.09 -10.26
C ASN A 651 0.55 -24.20 -9.98
N SER A 652 0.40 -23.12 -10.76
CA SER A 652 -0.71 -22.16 -10.61
C SER A 652 -2.12 -22.76 -10.83
N MET A 653 -2.23 -23.94 -11.44
CA MET A 653 -3.48 -24.71 -11.62
C MET A 653 -3.65 -25.83 -10.58
N LEU A 654 -2.82 -25.84 -9.53
CA LEU A 654 -2.78 -26.83 -8.45
C LEU A 654 -2.42 -28.26 -8.90
N LEU A 655 -1.74 -28.40 -10.03
CA LEU A 655 -1.19 -29.65 -10.52
C LEU A 655 0.23 -29.85 -10.00
N PRO A 656 0.62 -31.07 -9.58
CA PRO A 656 1.98 -31.35 -9.14
C PRO A 656 2.91 -31.47 -10.36
N GLU A 657 4.04 -30.75 -10.35
CA GLU A 657 5.07 -30.82 -11.39
C GLU A 657 6.43 -31.14 -10.77
N PRO A 658 6.74 -32.42 -10.50
CA PRO A 658 7.94 -32.83 -9.76
C PRO A 658 9.25 -32.58 -10.52
N GLU A 659 9.19 -32.33 -11.84
CA GLU A 659 10.37 -31.98 -12.64
C GLU A 659 10.79 -30.52 -12.43
N THR A 660 9.82 -29.64 -12.15
CA THR A 660 10.00 -28.19 -12.03
C THR A 660 10.14 -27.77 -10.57
N PHE A 661 9.31 -28.34 -9.72
CA PHE A 661 9.22 -28.01 -8.30
C PHE A 661 9.76 -29.14 -7.44
N LEU A 662 10.52 -28.74 -6.43
CA LEU A 662 11.01 -29.60 -5.37
C LEU A 662 10.12 -29.37 -4.15
N ASP A 663 9.89 -30.42 -3.38
CA ASP A 663 9.26 -30.28 -2.07
C ASP A 663 10.22 -29.48 -1.16
N SER A 664 9.66 -28.60 -0.33
CA SER A 664 10.44 -27.86 0.67
C SER A 664 11.10 -28.86 1.62
N ALA A 665 12.38 -28.65 1.94
CA ALA A 665 13.13 -29.52 2.85
C ALA A 665 12.80 -29.29 4.32
#